data_AF-A0A3A6MQB8-F1
#
_entry.id   AF-A0A3A6MQB8-F1
#
_cell.length_a   1.000
_cell.length_b   1.000
_cell.length_c   1.000
_cell.angle_alpha   90.00
_cell.angle_beta   90.00
_cell.angle_gamma   90.00
#
_symmetry.space_group_name_H-M   'P 1'
#
loop_
_entity.id
_entity.type
_entity.pdbx_description
1 polymer ?
#
loop_
_entity_poly.entity_id
_entity_poly.type
_entity_poly.pdbx_seq_one_letter_code
_entity_poly.pdbx_strand_id
1 'polypeptide(L)'
;MKTLGLPRAMSYYYMYPFFSAFCKAIDVELVVSSPTSKKTMDNLEFCPTDEPCVAVKLLFAHAKELLDKGVDRLLIPCLISLEPKNFCCPKFIGIPYMVQNALSNGARVLSPQIDLYNGKNDWQRSFYELGTELGVSREAVSKALSNAWQAQRAFEDYCVSQKVTTEIAYRNLLDSGCGRSATSPVNLKPCTATPDGKVVAVIGHPYIIYDAISLDLLGKVGSYSRVVTAEMVDPAETRRQMDSLLEGERLWSFEAQILGAALYYIRNRLVDKVILVGSFECGPESIIENYIEEEAERAGIPFILLTLDEHTAEAGMVTRIEAFMDVQPIEPVRIDLTPSPVFVPGPRHEPVVLGMPTMGYLDVAIRSALAECGVKTIKTPHASKEVIELGKVLAPEFVCLPFTITLGQMRWLLDHGATHIMMVGGKGKCRLGWYAQIQEQLLRRLGYEFEMIIIDSPLPFGERWADFRDTLKHTTKQASWLKILRALYFGYHKMAAIDKAEAICHRVRAFEAKMGTVDRAFRQFVRKIENGSSMEVVWNLSEEFTHQAESIEVLDTDPVRVRIVGEIWVVLEAHVNLHLEEMLGKSLEPRVWVDREISATSWFHQHLFPNREATARKNQIKQAAAPYLGADPGGHGHKSVGLTALAKQEQIDGIIHLLPFTCMPEIVAQNIMVRLNEELDLPILTFIITDQTGEAGFETRVEAFLDILRDRRDISSVKDVNKPRLA
;
A
#
# COMPACT_ATOMS: atom_id res chain seq x y z
N MET A 1 19.01 27.31 23.44
CA MET A 1 18.32 27.27 22.14
C MET A 1 17.52 25.98 22.09
N LYS A 2 16.31 25.98 21.52
CA LYS A 2 15.54 24.73 21.35
C LYS A 2 16.11 24.00 20.14
N THR A 3 16.37 22.70 20.26
CA THR A 3 17.01 21.90 19.20
C THR A 3 16.06 20.81 18.74
N LEU A 4 15.95 20.63 17.42
CA LEU A 4 15.20 19.55 16.77
C LEU A 4 16.12 18.78 15.82
N GLY A 5 16.03 17.46 15.86
CA GLY A 5 16.76 16.57 14.96
C GLY A 5 15.95 16.23 13.71
N LEU A 6 16.47 16.46 12.51
CA LEU A 6 15.86 16.01 11.25
C LEU A 6 16.72 14.89 10.65
N PRO A 7 16.20 13.64 10.60
CA PRO A 7 16.90 12.55 9.91
C PRO A 7 17.13 12.90 8.43
N ARG A 8 18.35 12.71 7.93
CA ARG A 8 18.73 12.87 6.51
C ARG A 8 18.27 11.67 5.67
N ALA A 9 16.97 11.43 5.68
CA ALA A 9 16.32 10.36 4.92
C ALA A 9 14.90 10.78 4.55
N MET A 10 14.33 10.10 3.55
CA MET A 10 12.93 10.27 3.10
C MET A 10 12.52 11.75 2.93
N SER A 11 11.77 12.33 3.88
CA SER A 11 11.23 13.69 3.80
C SER A 11 12.32 14.76 3.72
N TYR A 12 13.54 14.49 4.20
CA TYR A 12 14.67 15.40 4.04
C TYR A 12 14.87 15.79 2.58
N TYR A 13 14.92 14.81 1.69
CA TYR A 13 15.22 15.03 0.27
C TYR A 13 14.10 15.72 -0.52
N TYR A 14 12.91 15.86 0.08
CA TYR A 14 11.78 16.56 -0.53
C TYR A 14 11.50 17.92 0.11
N MET A 15 11.73 18.04 1.42
CA MET A 15 11.18 19.15 2.22
C MET A 15 12.20 19.80 3.16
N TYR A 16 13.50 19.52 3.01
CA TYR A 16 14.51 20.19 3.84
C TYR A 16 14.46 21.73 3.76
N PRO A 17 14.29 22.39 2.59
CA PRO A 17 14.16 23.84 2.52
C PRO A 17 12.98 24.37 3.34
N PHE A 18 11.83 23.68 3.28
CA PHE A 18 10.66 23.99 4.09
C PHE A 18 10.97 23.94 5.60
N PHE A 19 11.48 22.81 6.10
CA PHE A 19 11.70 22.63 7.54
C PHE A 19 12.85 23.50 8.07
N SER A 20 13.90 23.68 7.28
CA SER A 20 15.02 24.56 7.63
C SER A 20 14.55 26.02 7.79
N ALA A 21 13.79 26.53 6.82
CA ALA A 21 13.24 27.88 6.88
C ALA A 21 12.19 28.04 8.00
N PHE A 22 11.36 27.03 8.24
CA PHE A 22 10.39 27.03 9.35
C PHE A 22 11.11 27.14 10.70
N CYS A 23 12.04 26.23 11.00
CA CYS A 23 12.79 26.21 12.26
C CYS A 23 13.58 27.51 12.49
N LYS A 24 14.25 28.01 11.44
CA LYS A 24 14.95 29.31 11.49
C LYS A 24 14.02 30.48 11.82
N ALA A 25 12.82 30.50 11.24
CA ALA A 25 11.85 31.58 11.46
C ALA A 25 11.24 31.59 12.87
N ILE A 26 11.28 30.46 13.57
CA ILE A 26 10.80 30.33 14.96
C ILE A 26 11.94 30.25 16.00
N ASP A 27 13.18 30.55 15.60
CA ASP A 27 14.38 30.53 16.45
C ASP A 27 14.66 29.16 17.11
N VAL A 28 14.49 28.10 16.32
CA VAL A 28 14.78 26.71 16.69
C VAL A 28 15.94 26.19 15.86
N GLU A 29 16.93 25.60 16.54
CA GLU A 29 18.07 24.96 15.90
C GLU A 29 17.63 23.64 15.26
N LEU A 30 17.86 23.49 13.95
CA LEU A 30 17.61 22.25 13.23
C LEU A 30 18.93 21.52 13.02
N VAL A 31 19.11 20.39 13.71
CA VAL A 31 20.27 19.51 13.57
C VAL A 31 19.92 18.40 12.61
N VAL A 32 20.65 18.29 11.50
CA VAL A 32 20.48 17.22 10.52
C VAL A 32 21.50 16.12 10.79
N SER A 33 21.11 14.85 10.65
CA SER A 33 22.09 13.74 10.70
C SER A 33 23.12 13.87 9.58
N SER A 34 24.26 13.19 9.76
CA SER A 34 25.35 13.19 8.79
C SER A 34 24.93 12.47 7.49
N PRO A 35 25.64 12.67 6.35
CA PRO A 35 25.43 11.83 5.18
C PRO A 35 25.53 10.35 5.53
N THR A 36 24.72 9.51 4.87
CA THR A 36 24.75 8.06 5.05
C THR A 36 26.17 7.54 4.87
N SER A 37 26.63 6.79 5.87
CA SER A 37 27.97 6.20 5.91
C SER A 37 27.86 4.73 6.28
N LYS A 38 28.97 3.98 6.24
CA LYS A 38 28.99 2.60 6.75
C LYS A 38 28.46 2.51 8.18
N LYS A 39 28.83 3.46 9.04
CA LYS A 39 28.32 3.53 10.43
C LYS A 39 26.81 3.74 10.49
N THR A 40 26.25 4.50 9.56
CA THR A 40 24.80 4.66 9.44
C THR A 40 24.15 3.34 9.00
N MET A 41 24.73 2.64 8.03
CA MET A 41 24.23 1.33 7.57
C MET A 41 24.27 0.27 8.69
N ASP A 42 25.27 0.31 9.57
CA ASP A 42 25.36 -0.59 10.72
C ASP A 42 24.19 -0.38 11.71
N ASN A 43 23.49 0.77 11.66
CA ASN A 43 22.34 1.09 12.49
C ASN A 43 20.97 0.74 11.86
N LEU A 44 20.93 0.06 10.71
CA LEU A 44 19.66 -0.33 10.07
C LEU A 44 18.82 -1.26 10.96
N GLU A 45 19.46 -2.04 11.84
CA GLU A 45 18.80 -2.88 12.86
C GLU A 45 17.95 -2.09 13.87
N PHE A 46 18.09 -0.76 13.90
CA PHE A 46 17.19 0.09 14.70
C PHE A 46 15.76 0.10 14.16
N CYS A 47 15.54 -0.33 12.92
CA CYS A 47 14.21 -0.62 12.41
C CYS A 47 13.71 -1.95 13.01
N PRO A 48 12.58 -1.99 13.73
CA PRO A 48 12.09 -3.21 14.38
C PRO A 48 11.70 -4.37 13.46
N THR A 49 11.70 -4.15 12.15
CA THR A 49 11.12 -5.04 11.13
C THR A 49 11.94 -4.93 9.85
N ASP A 50 12.07 -6.01 9.09
CA ASP A 50 12.90 -6.08 7.88
C ASP A 50 12.14 -5.75 6.58
N GLU A 51 10.81 -5.64 6.63
CA GLU A 51 9.90 -5.44 5.50
C GLU A 51 9.68 -4.00 5.00
N PRO A 52 10.10 -2.93 5.71
CA PRO A 52 10.11 -1.61 5.11
C PRO A 52 11.20 -1.51 4.03
N CYS A 53 10.97 -0.67 3.02
CA CYS A 53 11.99 -0.43 2.01
C CYS A 53 13.21 0.24 2.65
N VAL A 54 14.37 0.10 2.03
CA VAL A 54 15.66 0.60 2.55
C VAL A 54 15.63 2.08 2.95
N ALA A 55 14.86 2.92 2.26
CA ALA A 55 14.67 4.34 2.61
C ALA A 55 14.05 4.54 4.01
N VAL A 56 13.12 3.66 4.40
CA VAL A 56 12.55 3.67 5.75
C VAL A 56 13.57 3.20 6.76
N LYS A 57 14.28 2.09 6.50
CA LYS A 57 15.32 1.57 7.41
C LYS A 57 16.43 2.61 7.63
N LEU A 58 16.85 3.31 6.58
CA LEU A 58 17.81 4.41 6.67
C LEU A 58 17.29 5.54 7.57
N LEU A 59 15.99 5.86 7.53
CA LEU A 59 15.43 6.86 8.42
C LEU A 59 15.53 6.44 9.90
N PHE A 60 15.32 5.16 10.22
CA PHE A 60 15.58 4.63 11.57
C PHE A 60 17.05 4.76 11.95
N ALA A 61 17.97 4.39 11.06
CA ALA A 61 19.41 4.53 11.30
C ALA A 61 19.85 5.98 11.56
N HIS A 62 19.31 6.93 10.79
CA HIS A 62 19.55 8.37 10.96
C HIS A 62 18.90 8.92 12.23
N ALA A 63 17.71 8.43 12.60
CA ALA A 63 17.09 8.75 13.88
C ALA A 63 17.97 8.28 15.05
N LYS A 64 18.48 7.04 15.00
CA LYS A 64 19.43 6.52 15.99
C LYS A 64 20.69 7.38 16.08
N GLU A 65 21.26 7.80 14.96
CA GLU A 65 22.44 8.68 14.95
C GLU A 65 22.19 10.00 15.69
N LEU A 66 21.01 10.61 15.51
CA LEU A 66 20.62 11.84 16.21
C LEU A 66 20.46 11.61 17.71
N LEU A 67 19.86 10.49 18.11
CA LEU A 67 19.73 10.11 19.52
C LEU A 67 21.09 9.88 20.18
N ASP A 68 22.01 9.19 19.49
CA ASP A 68 23.38 8.96 19.95
C ASP A 68 24.17 10.29 20.10
N LYS A 69 23.79 11.33 19.36
CA LYS A 69 24.31 12.70 19.48
C LYS A 69 23.63 13.54 20.59
N GLY A 70 22.67 12.96 21.32
CA GLY A 70 21.94 13.64 22.40
C GLY A 70 20.77 14.51 21.93
N VAL A 71 20.29 14.33 20.69
CA VAL A 71 19.12 15.04 20.18
C VAL A 71 17.87 14.21 20.44
N ASP A 72 17.14 14.53 21.52
CA ASP A 72 16.00 13.77 22.05
C ASP A 72 14.63 14.18 21.46
N ARG A 73 14.59 15.21 20.62
CA ARG A 73 13.39 15.68 19.91
C ARG A 73 13.62 15.57 18.42
N LEU A 74 12.98 14.58 17.79
CA LEU A 74 13.11 14.31 16.36
C LEU A 74 11.94 14.93 15.60
N LEU A 75 12.22 15.77 14.61
CA LEU A 75 11.24 16.30 13.67
C LEU A 75 11.09 15.31 12.51
N ILE A 76 10.02 14.50 12.53
CA ILE A 76 9.69 13.56 11.44
C ILE A 76 8.24 13.85 11.01
N PRO A 77 8.03 14.55 9.88
CA PRO A 77 6.70 14.99 9.49
C PRO A 77 5.83 13.83 9.00
N CYS A 78 4.53 13.90 9.27
CA CYS A 78 3.54 13.01 8.67
C CYS A 78 3.07 13.62 7.34
N LEU A 79 3.63 13.15 6.22
CA LEU A 79 3.25 13.64 4.89
C LEU A 79 2.06 12.81 4.39
N ILE A 80 0.86 13.37 4.45
CA ILE A 80 -0.37 12.74 3.96
C ILE A 80 -0.61 13.10 2.50
N SER A 81 -0.46 14.38 2.17
CA SER A 81 -0.69 14.92 0.84
C SER A 81 0.04 16.25 0.69
N LEU A 82 0.76 16.42 -0.41
CA LEU A 82 1.47 17.67 -0.76
C LEU A 82 0.80 18.46 -1.87
N GLU A 83 -0.28 17.94 -2.45
CA GLU A 83 -1.07 18.61 -3.47
C GLU A 83 -2.52 18.08 -3.47
N PRO A 84 -3.50 18.85 -3.97
CA PRO A 84 -4.89 18.42 -3.97
C PRO A 84 -5.10 17.08 -4.68
N LYS A 85 -5.97 16.23 -4.12
CA LYS A 85 -6.38 14.91 -4.66
C LYS A 85 -5.29 13.82 -4.75
N ASN A 86 -4.04 14.12 -4.39
CA ASN A 86 -2.95 13.14 -4.38
C ASN A 86 -2.49 12.85 -2.94
N PHE A 87 -2.23 11.59 -2.65
CA PHE A 87 -1.65 11.17 -1.36
C PHE A 87 -0.14 10.95 -1.49
N CYS A 88 0.59 11.03 -0.38
CA CYS A 88 1.91 10.42 -0.31
C CYS A 88 1.79 8.91 -0.06
N CYS A 89 2.86 8.16 -0.32
CA CYS A 89 2.92 6.73 -0.03
C CYS A 89 2.57 6.44 1.45
N PRO A 90 1.86 5.34 1.76
CA PRO A 90 1.51 4.95 3.13
C PRO A 90 2.68 4.94 4.12
N LYS A 91 3.91 4.63 3.66
CA LYS A 91 5.12 4.64 4.48
C LYS A 91 5.47 6.06 4.96
N PHE A 92 5.27 7.10 4.16
CA PHE A 92 5.43 8.51 4.60
C PHE A 92 4.38 8.94 5.63
N ILE A 93 3.17 8.37 5.56
CA ILE A 93 2.08 8.64 6.51
C ILE A 93 2.37 7.96 7.85
N GLY A 94 2.86 6.72 7.80
CA GLY A 94 3.14 5.90 8.98
C GLY A 94 4.46 6.20 9.69
N ILE A 95 5.49 6.70 8.98
CA ILE A 95 6.86 6.73 9.51
C ILE A 95 7.05 7.48 10.84
N PRO A 96 6.38 8.61 11.14
CA PRO A 96 6.60 9.26 12.43
C PRO A 96 6.16 8.38 13.60
N TYR A 97 5.09 7.61 13.40
CA TYR A 97 4.55 6.69 14.39
C TYR A 97 5.41 5.44 14.53
N MET A 98 5.86 4.88 13.40
CA MET A 98 6.81 3.76 13.38
C MET A 98 8.09 4.10 14.17
N VAL A 99 8.70 5.26 13.91
CA VAL A 99 9.90 5.68 14.65
C VAL A 99 9.59 5.93 16.11
N GLN A 100 8.51 6.64 16.44
CA GLN A 100 8.12 6.91 17.83
C GLN A 100 7.96 5.62 18.64
N ASN A 101 7.49 4.54 18.01
CA ASN A 101 7.29 3.25 18.65
C ASN A 101 8.60 2.47 18.90
N ALA A 102 9.66 2.75 18.16
CA ALA A 102 10.98 2.16 18.38
C ALA A 102 11.82 2.92 19.42
N LEU A 103 11.38 4.09 19.88
CA LEU A 103 12.12 4.89 20.86
C LEU A 103 11.94 4.32 22.29
N SER A 104 13.05 3.94 22.92
CA SER A 104 13.06 3.38 24.29
C SER A 104 13.62 4.34 25.36
N ASN A 105 14.17 5.49 24.97
CA ASN A 105 14.93 6.41 25.83
C ASN A 105 14.16 7.68 26.25
N GLY A 106 12.83 7.70 26.09
CA GLY A 106 12.00 8.88 26.38
C GLY A 106 12.09 10.01 25.35
N ALA A 107 12.86 9.83 24.27
CA ALA A 107 12.87 10.73 23.13
C ALA A 107 11.49 10.80 22.46
N ARG A 108 11.22 11.94 21.81
CA ARG A 108 9.92 12.23 21.21
C ARG A 108 10.06 12.58 19.74
N VAL A 109 9.20 11.98 18.94
CA VAL A 109 8.96 12.39 17.56
C VAL A 109 7.92 13.50 17.57
N LEU A 110 8.31 14.66 17.08
CA LEU A 110 7.42 15.77 16.77
C LEU A 110 7.00 15.63 15.31
N SER A 111 5.74 15.27 15.10
CA SER A 111 5.21 14.89 13.79
C SER A 111 4.14 15.86 13.30
N PRO A 112 4.50 17.10 12.88
CA PRO A 112 3.53 17.97 12.24
C PRO A 112 3.01 17.29 10.96
N GLN A 113 1.71 17.44 10.71
CA GLN A 113 1.02 16.81 9.59
C GLN A 113 0.88 17.81 8.44
N ILE A 114 1.19 17.36 7.23
CA ILE A 114 0.91 18.10 6.00
C ILE A 114 -0.11 17.29 5.19
N ASP A 115 -1.31 17.86 5.08
CA ASP A 115 -2.43 17.29 4.33
C ASP A 115 -3.08 18.38 3.47
N LEU A 116 -2.68 18.42 2.21
CA LEU A 116 -3.20 19.34 1.20
C LEU A 116 -4.31 18.72 0.34
N TYR A 117 -4.78 17.50 0.66
CA TYR A 117 -5.65 16.71 -0.21
C TYR A 117 -6.93 17.45 -0.59
N ASN A 118 -7.57 18.12 0.39
CA ASN A 118 -8.79 18.90 0.20
C ASN A 118 -8.52 20.39 -0.09
N GLY A 119 -7.26 20.82 -0.22
CA GLY A 119 -6.88 22.23 -0.39
C GLY A 119 -7.24 23.15 0.79
N LYS A 120 -7.58 22.58 1.96
CA LYS A 120 -7.91 23.32 3.18
C LYS A 120 -6.68 23.50 4.06
N ASN A 121 -6.67 24.56 4.86
CA ASN A 121 -5.56 24.88 5.78
C ASN A 121 -5.66 24.20 7.15
N ASP A 122 -6.53 23.21 7.32
CA ASP A 122 -6.75 22.53 8.60
C ASP A 122 -5.48 21.83 9.14
N TRP A 123 -4.57 21.44 8.24
CA TRP A 123 -3.26 20.84 8.57
C TRP A 123 -2.35 21.77 9.39
N GLN A 124 -2.51 23.10 9.26
CA GLN A 124 -1.71 24.09 10.01
C GLN A 124 -1.90 23.97 11.52
N ARG A 125 -3.00 23.36 11.96
CA ARG A 125 -3.27 23.08 13.37
C ARG A 125 -2.12 22.30 14.03
N SER A 126 -1.60 21.28 13.36
CA SER A 126 -0.51 20.45 13.90
C SER A 126 0.78 21.26 14.10
N PHE A 127 1.03 22.26 13.24
CA PHE A 127 2.15 23.20 13.40
C PHE A 127 1.91 24.22 14.51
N TYR A 128 0.67 24.64 14.75
CA TYR A 128 0.34 25.48 15.91
C TYR A 128 0.52 24.73 17.24
N GLU A 129 0.19 23.45 17.27
CA GLU A 129 0.42 22.56 18.42
C GLU A 129 1.93 22.39 18.66
N LEU A 130 2.71 22.13 17.60
CA LEU A 130 4.18 22.11 17.65
C LEU A 130 4.75 23.44 18.16
N GLY A 131 4.28 24.58 17.63
CA GLY A 131 4.71 25.89 18.06
C GLY A 131 4.40 26.14 19.54
N THR A 132 3.23 25.71 20.02
CA THR A 132 2.85 25.81 21.44
C THR A 132 3.79 25.01 22.32
N GLU A 133 4.11 23.76 21.95
CA GLU A 133 5.10 22.93 22.65
C GLU A 133 6.51 23.56 22.65
N LEU A 134 6.83 24.28 21.57
CA LEU A 134 8.06 25.05 21.42
C LEU A 134 7.93 26.49 21.94
N GLY A 135 6.88 26.88 22.65
CA GLY A 135 6.71 28.22 23.25
C GLY A 135 6.70 29.38 22.24
N VAL A 136 6.19 29.15 21.03
CA VAL A 136 6.08 30.10 19.92
C VAL A 136 4.61 30.48 19.72
N SER A 137 4.33 31.77 19.49
CA SER A 137 2.95 32.24 19.28
C SER A 137 2.36 31.75 17.95
N ARG A 138 1.03 31.66 17.88
CA ARG A 138 0.32 31.23 16.68
C ARG A 138 0.62 32.12 15.47
N GLU A 139 0.75 33.43 15.68
CA GLU A 139 1.07 34.42 14.65
C GLU A 139 2.49 34.19 14.11
N ALA A 140 3.46 33.94 15.00
CA ALA A 140 4.83 33.64 14.61
C ALA A 140 4.91 32.32 13.81
N VAL A 141 4.20 31.27 14.24
CA VAL A 141 4.08 30.01 13.49
C VAL A 141 3.47 30.24 12.11
N SER A 142 2.38 31.02 12.02
CA SER A 142 1.73 31.30 10.74
C SER A 142 2.66 32.03 9.77
N LYS A 143 3.45 33.00 10.27
CA LYS A 143 4.45 33.70 9.46
C LYS A 143 5.59 32.76 9.05
N ALA A 144 6.04 31.89 9.96
CA ALA A 144 7.06 30.89 9.68
C ALA A 144 6.62 29.89 8.60
N LEU A 145 5.36 29.46 8.61
CA LEU A 145 4.79 28.58 7.56
C LEU A 145 4.80 29.24 6.18
N SER A 146 4.43 30.52 6.09
CA SER A 146 4.51 31.26 4.83
C SER A 146 5.95 31.37 4.33
N ASN A 147 6.90 31.67 5.22
CA ASN A 147 8.33 31.73 4.88
C ASN A 147 8.86 30.35 4.43
N ALA A 148 8.43 29.28 5.09
CA ALA A 148 8.82 27.91 4.77
C ALA A 148 8.38 27.49 3.36
N TRP A 149 7.13 27.79 2.98
CA TRP A 149 6.64 27.54 1.63
C TRP A 149 7.33 28.39 0.57
N GLN A 150 7.67 29.66 0.88
CA GLN A 150 8.45 30.49 -0.03
C GLN A 150 9.85 29.90 -0.27
N ALA A 151 10.51 29.41 0.78
CA ALA A 151 11.82 28.76 0.66
C ALA A 151 11.74 27.46 -0.16
N GLN A 152 10.70 26.65 0.05
CA GLN A 152 10.44 25.44 -0.72
C GLN A 152 10.25 25.73 -2.22
N ARG A 153 9.41 26.71 -2.56
CA ARG A 153 9.19 27.13 -3.96
C ARG A 153 10.47 27.68 -4.60
N ALA A 154 11.23 28.50 -3.87
CA ALA A 154 12.51 29.02 -4.36
C ALA A 154 13.51 27.90 -4.67
N PHE A 155 13.50 26.81 -3.89
CA PHE A 155 14.28 25.60 -4.18
C PHE A 155 13.81 24.88 -5.44
N GLU A 156 12.50 24.67 -5.59
CA GLU A 156 11.90 24.03 -6.76
C GLU A 156 12.19 24.83 -8.04
N ASP A 157 11.95 26.15 -8.02
CA ASP A 157 12.24 27.08 -9.12
C ASP A 157 13.74 27.09 -9.49
N TYR A 158 14.63 26.95 -8.50
CA TYR A 158 16.07 26.90 -8.72
C TYR A 158 16.50 25.60 -9.41
N CYS A 159 15.97 24.45 -9.00
CA CYS A 159 16.23 23.17 -9.65
C CYS A 159 15.80 23.20 -11.13
N VAL A 160 14.62 23.76 -11.41
CA VAL A 160 14.05 23.86 -12.76
C VAL A 160 14.81 24.87 -13.64
N SER A 161 15.09 26.06 -13.13
CA SER A 161 15.71 27.14 -13.91
C SER A 161 17.19 26.91 -14.17
N GLN A 162 17.93 26.37 -13.20
CA GLN A 162 19.36 26.09 -13.32
C GLN A 162 19.67 24.69 -13.82
N LYS A 163 18.67 23.80 -13.92
CA LYS A 163 18.84 22.38 -14.28
C LYS A 163 19.88 21.69 -13.40
N VAL A 164 19.73 21.85 -12.08
CA VAL A 164 20.61 21.30 -11.06
C VAL A 164 19.88 20.26 -10.21
N THR A 165 20.63 19.34 -9.63
CA THR A 165 20.11 18.30 -8.73
C THR A 165 19.77 18.88 -7.36
N THR A 166 18.94 18.14 -6.60
CA THR A 166 18.56 18.47 -5.22
C THR A 166 19.78 18.76 -4.32
N GLU A 167 20.82 17.92 -4.37
CA GLU A 167 22.06 18.10 -3.58
C GLU A 167 22.78 19.42 -3.90
N ILE A 168 22.87 19.80 -5.18
CA ILE A 168 23.49 21.07 -5.61
C ILE A 168 22.64 22.26 -5.15
N ALA A 169 21.32 22.16 -5.31
CA ALA A 169 20.40 23.21 -4.90
C ALA A 169 20.40 23.42 -3.37
N TYR A 170 20.44 22.36 -2.57
CA TYR A 170 20.56 22.46 -1.10
C TYR A 170 21.84 23.19 -0.70
N ARG A 171 22.98 22.81 -1.29
CA ARG A 171 24.26 23.47 -1.02
C ARG A 171 24.25 24.96 -1.38
N ASN A 172 23.71 25.29 -2.55
CA ASN A 172 23.74 26.66 -3.05
C ASN A 172 22.77 27.59 -2.32
N LEU A 173 21.60 27.09 -1.91
CA LEU A 173 20.55 27.91 -1.28
C LEU A 173 20.64 27.94 0.26
N LEU A 174 21.15 26.88 0.90
CA LEU A 174 21.04 26.69 2.35
C LEU A 174 22.40 26.72 3.07
N ASP A 175 23.48 26.22 2.48
CA ASP A 175 24.80 26.09 3.12
C ASP A 175 25.65 27.38 3.16
N SER A 176 25.03 28.55 3.03
CA SER A 176 25.72 29.84 3.20
C SER A 176 26.19 30.11 4.65
N GLY A 177 26.03 29.17 5.58
CA GLY A 177 26.33 29.36 7.01
C GLY A 177 26.71 28.14 7.86
N CYS A 178 26.79 26.92 7.33
CA CYS A 178 27.27 25.75 8.09
C CYS A 178 28.69 25.36 7.65
N GLY A 179 29.58 25.14 8.62
CA GLY A 179 30.99 24.90 8.43
C GLY A 179 31.29 23.81 7.39
N ARG A 180 32.23 24.13 6.49
CA ARG A 180 32.76 23.23 5.46
C ARG A 180 33.20 21.89 6.07
N SER A 181 32.45 20.82 5.79
CA SER A 181 33.02 19.47 5.73
C SER A 181 33.19 19.11 4.27
N ALA A 182 34.40 19.36 3.76
CA ALA A 182 34.82 19.10 2.39
C ALA A 182 35.05 17.60 2.10
N THR A 183 34.05 16.76 2.38
CA THR A 183 34.06 15.34 2.00
C THR A 183 32.63 14.92 1.64
N SER A 184 32.21 15.26 0.42
CA SER A 184 31.18 14.49 -0.28
C SER A 184 31.90 13.70 -1.39
N PRO A 185 31.56 12.42 -1.64
CA PRO A 185 32.23 11.58 -2.65
C PRO A 185 32.04 12.08 -4.09
N VAL A 186 31.07 12.97 -4.32
CA VAL A 186 30.63 13.27 -5.68
C VAL A 186 31.17 14.62 -6.18
N ASN A 187 32.24 14.55 -6.97
CA ASN A 187 32.64 15.62 -7.89
C ASN A 187 31.64 15.70 -9.05
N LEU A 188 30.41 16.15 -8.79
CA LEU A 188 29.49 16.52 -9.87
C LEU A 188 30.06 17.76 -10.54
N LYS A 189 30.70 17.57 -11.70
CA LYS A 189 30.92 18.68 -12.63
C LYS A 189 29.54 19.30 -12.93
N PRO A 190 29.41 20.64 -12.94
CA PRO A 190 28.19 21.26 -13.46
C PRO A 190 27.91 20.68 -14.85
N CYS A 191 26.63 20.49 -15.18
CA CYS A 191 26.08 19.96 -16.44
C CYS A 191 26.66 20.68 -17.68
N THR A 192 27.92 20.43 -17.95
CA THR A 192 28.74 20.99 -19.02
C THR A 192 28.89 19.87 -20.06
N ALA A 193 28.81 20.27 -21.33
CA ALA A 193 28.66 19.38 -22.47
C ALA A 193 29.61 18.17 -22.39
N THR A 194 29.05 16.97 -22.49
CA THR A 194 29.83 15.75 -22.71
C THR A 194 30.44 15.76 -24.11
N PRO A 195 31.51 14.99 -24.35
CA PRO A 195 32.18 14.93 -25.66
C PRO A 195 31.24 14.60 -26.83
N ASP A 196 30.18 13.82 -26.57
CA ASP A 196 29.22 13.30 -27.58
C ASP A 196 27.82 13.96 -27.54
N GLY A 197 27.55 14.88 -26.60
CA GLY A 197 26.24 15.57 -26.52
C GLY A 197 25.04 14.73 -26.05
N LYS A 198 25.22 13.45 -25.73
CA LYS A 198 24.15 12.55 -25.25
C LYS A 198 23.62 12.94 -23.87
N VAL A 199 22.32 12.74 -23.66
CA VAL A 199 21.57 13.04 -22.44
C VAL A 199 20.86 11.78 -21.93
N VAL A 200 21.04 11.47 -20.65
CA VAL A 200 20.38 10.34 -19.98
C VAL A 200 19.49 10.87 -18.87
N ALA A 201 18.23 10.45 -18.86
CA ALA A 201 17.34 10.66 -17.72
C ALA A 201 17.65 9.62 -16.64
N VAL A 202 17.98 10.06 -15.44
CA VAL A 202 18.04 9.21 -14.24
C VAL A 202 16.88 9.63 -13.34
N ILE A 203 15.85 8.81 -13.31
CA ILE A 203 14.56 9.09 -12.68
C ILE A 203 14.37 8.14 -11.52
N GLY A 204 13.93 8.64 -10.37
CA GLY A 204 13.71 7.85 -9.17
C GLY A 204 13.47 8.76 -7.98
N HIS A 205 13.27 8.17 -6.80
CA HIS A 205 13.13 8.98 -5.60
C HIS A 205 14.47 9.65 -5.22
N PRO A 206 14.47 10.96 -4.91
CA PRO A 206 15.62 11.70 -4.38
C PRO A 206 16.32 11.00 -3.20
N TYR A 207 15.53 10.41 -2.29
CA TYR A 207 16.06 9.68 -1.14
C TYR A 207 16.74 8.34 -1.47
N ILE A 208 16.73 7.92 -2.74
CA ILE A 208 17.48 6.79 -3.26
C ILE A 208 18.64 7.29 -4.12
N ILE A 209 18.35 8.12 -5.13
CA ILE A 209 19.34 8.54 -6.14
C ILE A 209 20.45 9.47 -5.58
N TYR A 210 20.20 10.14 -4.46
CA TYR A 210 21.17 11.04 -3.81
C TYR A 210 21.75 10.48 -2.51
N ASP A 211 21.29 9.32 -2.05
CA ASP A 211 21.84 8.68 -0.86
C ASP A 211 23.05 7.80 -1.22
N ALA A 212 23.86 7.44 -0.23
CA ALA A 212 25.05 6.59 -0.40
C ALA A 212 24.70 5.19 -0.93
N ILE A 213 23.48 4.70 -0.71
CA ILE A 213 22.95 3.47 -1.32
C ILE A 213 22.97 3.51 -2.86
N SER A 214 22.89 4.69 -3.49
CA SER A 214 23.04 4.79 -4.94
C SER A 214 24.45 4.45 -5.44
N LEU A 215 25.44 4.35 -4.54
CA LEU A 215 26.83 4.11 -4.87
C LEU A 215 27.34 5.11 -5.92
N ASP A 216 27.01 6.40 -5.76
CA ASP A 216 27.33 7.47 -6.73
C ASP A 216 26.86 7.18 -8.17
N LEU A 217 25.61 6.71 -8.29
CA LEU A 217 24.99 6.41 -9.58
C LEU A 217 25.05 7.60 -10.55
N LEU A 218 24.76 8.81 -10.08
CA LEU A 218 24.73 10.01 -10.92
C LEU A 218 26.14 10.40 -11.40
N GLY A 219 27.16 10.29 -10.55
CA GLY A 219 28.55 10.52 -10.95
C GLY A 219 29.00 9.51 -12.01
N LYS A 220 28.64 8.23 -11.82
CA LYS A 220 28.94 7.15 -12.77
C LYS A 220 28.29 7.37 -14.12
N VAL A 221 26.97 7.60 -14.17
CA VAL A 221 26.27 7.92 -15.43
C VAL A 221 26.79 9.23 -16.04
N GLY A 222 27.08 10.22 -15.19
CA GLY A 222 27.67 11.50 -15.56
C GLY A 222 29.05 11.40 -16.24
N SER A 223 29.78 10.31 -16.02
CA SER A 223 31.05 10.04 -16.72
C SER A 223 30.85 9.66 -18.19
N TYR A 224 29.67 9.15 -18.56
CA TYR A 224 29.32 8.76 -19.94
C TYR A 224 28.47 9.80 -20.66
N SER A 225 27.58 10.50 -19.95
CA SER A 225 26.54 11.34 -20.58
C SER A 225 26.06 12.45 -19.65
N ARG A 226 25.43 13.49 -20.22
CA ARG A 226 24.78 14.52 -19.41
C ARG A 226 23.58 13.90 -18.71
N VAL A 227 23.45 14.10 -17.40
CA VAL A 227 22.34 13.57 -16.60
C VAL A 227 21.25 14.62 -16.42
N VAL A 228 19.99 14.20 -16.53
CA VAL A 228 18.81 14.97 -16.13
C VAL A 228 17.95 14.16 -15.16
N THR A 229 17.29 14.83 -14.22
CA THR A 229 16.53 14.20 -13.13
C THR A 229 15.15 14.85 -12.97
N ALA A 230 14.25 14.21 -12.21
CA ALA A 230 12.84 14.60 -12.14
C ALA A 230 12.58 16.01 -11.58
N GLU A 231 13.40 16.51 -10.65
CA GLU A 231 13.25 17.86 -10.09
C GLU A 231 13.66 18.99 -11.05
N MET A 232 14.31 18.65 -12.17
CA MET A 232 14.70 19.62 -13.19
C MET A 232 13.54 19.94 -14.15
N VAL A 233 12.41 19.25 -14.03
CA VAL A 233 11.20 19.44 -14.85
C VAL A 233 10.22 20.35 -14.12
N ASP A 234 9.69 21.34 -14.83
CA ASP A 234 8.66 22.24 -14.31
C ASP A 234 7.44 21.42 -13.84
N PRO A 235 6.98 21.58 -12.59
CA PRO A 235 5.80 20.88 -12.09
C PRO A 235 4.56 21.05 -12.97
N ALA A 236 4.39 22.19 -13.64
CA ALA A 236 3.29 22.41 -14.58
C ALA A 236 3.39 21.53 -15.81
N GLU A 237 4.60 21.20 -16.26
CA GLU A 237 4.82 20.31 -17.39
C GLU A 237 4.62 18.84 -17.00
N THR A 238 5.18 18.43 -15.85
CA THR A 238 4.85 17.14 -15.24
C THR A 238 3.34 16.94 -15.16
N ARG A 239 2.63 17.96 -14.68
CA ARG A 239 1.17 17.92 -14.52
C ARG A 239 0.45 17.70 -15.85
N ARG A 240 0.87 18.36 -16.92
CA ARG A 240 0.30 18.14 -18.28
C ARG A 240 0.49 16.70 -18.75
N GLN A 241 1.65 16.09 -18.45
CA GLN A 241 1.89 14.70 -18.81
C GLN A 241 0.98 13.77 -17.99
N MET A 242 0.79 14.04 -16.71
CA MET A 242 -0.11 13.27 -15.86
C MET A 242 -1.58 13.40 -16.30
N ASP A 243 -2.03 14.58 -16.70
CA ASP A 243 -3.40 14.82 -17.20
C ASP A 243 -3.71 14.06 -18.49
N SER A 244 -2.70 13.57 -19.21
CA SER A 244 -2.88 12.71 -20.39
C SER A 244 -3.17 11.25 -20.05
N LEU A 245 -2.90 10.82 -18.81
CA LEU A 245 -3.14 9.47 -18.34
C LEU A 245 -4.53 9.37 -17.72
N LEU A 246 -5.18 8.22 -17.89
CA LEU A 246 -6.47 7.96 -17.25
C LEU A 246 -6.33 8.05 -15.72
N GLU A 247 -7.05 9.00 -15.12
CA GLU A 247 -7.00 9.32 -13.70
C GLU A 247 -5.60 9.70 -13.17
N GLY A 248 -4.68 10.15 -14.04
CA GLY A 248 -3.33 10.58 -13.66
C GLY A 248 -3.33 11.71 -12.63
N GLU A 249 -4.43 12.46 -12.49
CA GLU A 249 -4.61 13.49 -11.49
C GLU A 249 -4.73 12.99 -10.04
N ARG A 250 -4.77 11.67 -9.83
CA ARG A 250 -4.96 11.02 -8.53
C ARG A 250 -3.81 10.09 -8.14
N LEU A 251 -2.66 10.19 -8.82
CA LEU A 251 -1.45 9.38 -8.52
C LEU A 251 -0.74 9.94 -7.29
N TRP A 252 0.00 9.11 -6.57
CA TRP A 252 0.74 9.61 -5.41
C TRP A 252 1.66 10.79 -5.76
N SER A 253 1.77 11.78 -4.89
CA SER A 253 2.36 13.09 -5.22
C SER A 253 3.79 13.00 -5.75
N PHE A 254 4.63 12.14 -5.17
CA PHE A 254 6.02 12.01 -5.61
C PHE A 254 6.11 11.22 -6.91
N GLU A 255 5.30 10.18 -7.04
CA GLU A 255 5.23 9.31 -8.21
C GLU A 255 4.65 10.04 -9.42
N ALA A 256 3.71 10.97 -9.21
CA ALA A 256 3.22 11.89 -10.24
C ALA A 256 4.35 12.77 -10.78
N GLN A 257 5.21 13.30 -9.90
CA GLN A 257 6.40 14.06 -10.34
C GLN A 257 7.39 13.21 -11.12
N ILE A 258 7.70 12.01 -10.61
CA ILE A 258 8.66 11.08 -11.21
C ILE A 258 8.17 10.62 -12.59
N LEU A 259 6.92 10.14 -12.67
CA LEU A 259 6.31 9.67 -13.90
C LEU A 259 6.12 10.81 -14.91
N GLY A 260 5.56 11.94 -14.50
CA GLY A 260 5.35 13.08 -15.40
C GLY A 260 6.65 13.63 -15.96
N ALA A 261 7.73 13.67 -15.17
CA ALA A 261 9.06 14.05 -15.66
C ALA A 261 9.63 13.04 -16.67
N ALA A 262 9.50 11.73 -16.39
CA ALA A 262 9.93 10.69 -17.33
C ALA A 262 9.18 10.79 -18.67
N LEU A 263 7.85 10.92 -18.63
CA LEU A 263 7.01 11.09 -19.82
C LEU A 263 7.36 12.36 -20.58
N TYR A 264 7.62 13.46 -19.88
CA TYR A 264 8.06 14.71 -20.50
C TYR A 264 9.35 14.50 -21.30
N TYR A 265 10.36 13.86 -20.70
CA TYR A 265 11.63 13.61 -21.38
C TYR A 265 11.47 12.68 -22.58
N ILE A 266 10.73 11.59 -22.44
CA ILE A 266 10.52 10.58 -23.49
C ILE A 266 9.73 11.16 -24.66
N ARG A 267 8.55 11.73 -24.40
CA ARG A 267 7.62 12.19 -25.45
C ARG A 267 8.15 13.39 -26.21
N ASN A 268 8.93 14.25 -25.56
CA ASN A 268 9.59 15.39 -26.21
C ASN A 268 10.98 15.04 -26.78
N ARG A 269 11.42 13.78 -26.68
CA ARG A 269 12.74 13.29 -27.15
C ARG A 269 13.90 14.14 -26.66
N LEU A 270 13.87 14.48 -25.37
CA LEU A 270 14.89 15.30 -24.71
C LEU A 270 16.04 14.46 -24.14
N VAL A 271 15.94 13.15 -24.22
CA VAL A 271 16.91 12.18 -23.71
C VAL A 271 17.11 11.04 -24.69
N ASP A 272 18.32 10.49 -24.68
CA ASP A 272 18.72 9.35 -25.49
C ASP A 272 18.45 8.01 -24.78
N LYS A 273 18.41 8.01 -23.45
CA LYS A 273 18.17 6.83 -22.60
C LYS A 273 17.47 7.20 -21.31
N VAL A 274 16.75 6.25 -20.72
CA VAL A 274 16.09 6.40 -19.42
C VAL A 274 16.55 5.29 -18.48
N ILE A 275 17.00 5.70 -17.29
CA ILE A 275 17.30 4.82 -16.16
C ILE A 275 16.27 5.14 -15.08
N LEU A 276 15.36 4.21 -14.79
CA LEU A 276 14.50 4.26 -13.62
C LEU A 276 15.25 3.60 -12.45
N VAL A 277 15.35 4.32 -11.35
CA VAL A 277 16.05 3.87 -10.14
C VAL A 277 15.01 3.63 -9.06
N GLY A 278 14.93 2.37 -8.69
CA GLY A 278 13.99 1.88 -7.71
C GLY A 278 14.63 1.45 -6.41
N SER A 279 13.79 1.16 -5.42
CA SER A 279 14.23 0.45 -4.22
C SER A 279 13.45 -0.82 -4.02
N PHE A 280 14.12 -1.85 -3.50
CA PHE A 280 13.47 -3.10 -3.12
C PHE A 280 12.28 -2.79 -2.19
N GLU A 281 11.12 -3.40 -2.49
CA GLU A 281 9.82 -3.17 -1.81
C GLU A 281 9.23 -1.75 -1.92
N CYS A 282 9.58 -1.01 -2.97
CA CYS A 282 8.89 0.23 -3.32
C CYS A 282 7.54 -0.04 -4.02
N GLY A 283 6.46 0.00 -3.23
CA GLY A 283 5.11 -0.27 -3.74
C GLY A 283 4.59 0.70 -4.80
N PRO A 284 4.80 2.03 -4.70
CA PRO A 284 4.30 2.98 -5.71
C PRO A 284 5.10 2.93 -7.02
N GLU A 285 6.40 2.64 -6.95
CA GLU A 285 7.27 2.45 -8.12
C GLU A 285 6.76 1.32 -9.03
N SER A 286 6.33 0.20 -8.44
CA SER A 286 5.81 -0.97 -9.17
C SER A 286 4.58 -0.66 -10.03
N ILE A 287 3.97 0.52 -9.86
CA ILE A 287 2.87 1.01 -10.70
C ILE A 287 3.42 1.86 -11.85
N ILE A 288 4.32 2.82 -11.56
CA ILE A 288 4.78 3.79 -12.57
C ILE A 288 5.78 3.19 -13.58
N GLU A 289 6.49 2.12 -13.22
CA GLU A 289 7.48 1.50 -14.10
C GLU A 289 6.88 1.06 -15.45
N ASN A 290 5.66 0.51 -15.45
CA ASN A 290 4.99 0.04 -16.66
C ASN A 290 4.66 1.19 -17.62
N TYR A 291 4.27 2.35 -17.10
CA TYR A 291 4.01 3.53 -17.92
C TYR A 291 5.29 4.06 -18.57
N ILE A 292 6.40 4.07 -17.82
CA ILE A 292 7.68 4.55 -18.32
C ILE A 292 8.25 3.58 -19.36
N GLU A 293 8.22 2.28 -19.06
CA GLU A 293 8.68 1.24 -19.97
C GLU A 293 7.90 1.28 -21.29
N GLU A 294 6.57 1.30 -21.23
CA GLU A 294 5.73 1.31 -22.43
C GLU A 294 6.02 2.55 -23.30
N GLU A 295 6.11 3.73 -22.70
CA GLU A 295 6.34 4.95 -23.46
C GLU A 295 7.77 5.05 -24.02
N ALA A 296 8.75 4.51 -23.29
CA ALA A 296 10.12 4.38 -23.79
C ALA A 296 10.20 3.42 -24.98
N GLU A 297 9.54 2.26 -24.90
CA GLU A 297 9.44 1.27 -25.98
C GLU A 297 8.80 1.89 -27.23
N ARG A 298 7.67 2.59 -27.07
CA ARG A 298 6.99 3.30 -28.18
C ARG A 298 7.88 4.38 -28.81
N ALA A 299 8.66 5.09 -28.00
CA ALA A 299 9.57 6.13 -28.48
C ALA A 299 10.85 5.56 -29.11
N GLY A 300 11.15 4.26 -28.95
CA GLY A 300 12.43 3.65 -29.32
C GLY A 300 13.60 4.08 -28.43
N ILE A 301 13.31 4.55 -27.22
CA ILE A 301 14.32 5.03 -26.26
C ILE A 301 14.71 3.86 -25.34
N PRO A 302 15.99 3.48 -25.26
CA PRO A 302 16.45 2.46 -24.32
C PRO A 302 16.07 2.79 -22.88
N PHE A 303 15.51 1.79 -22.20
CA PHE A 303 15.05 1.86 -20.81
C PHE A 303 15.69 0.74 -19.98
N ILE A 304 16.05 1.05 -18.74
CA ILE A 304 16.44 0.04 -17.74
C ILE A 304 15.89 0.44 -16.38
N LEU A 305 15.41 -0.57 -15.64
CA LEU A 305 15.10 -0.46 -14.21
C LEU A 305 16.28 -0.96 -13.38
N LEU A 306 16.81 -0.10 -12.51
CA LEU A 306 17.83 -0.42 -11.52
C LEU A 306 17.20 -0.41 -10.12
N THR A 307 16.88 -1.59 -9.60
CA THR A 307 16.44 -1.77 -8.22
C THR A 307 17.63 -1.84 -7.27
N LEU A 308 17.62 -1.00 -6.23
CA LEU A 308 18.65 -0.94 -5.19
C LEU A 308 18.12 -1.44 -3.84
N ASP A 309 19.02 -2.01 -3.04
CA ASP A 309 18.79 -2.50 -1.67
C ASP A 309 20.03 -2.27 -0.79
N GLU A 310 19.93 -2.61 0.51
CA GLU A 310 21.05 -2.53 1.45
C GLU A 310 22.22 -3.47 1.15
N HIS A 311 22.05 -4.44 0.25
CA HIS A 311 23.05 -5.43 -0.14
C HIS A 311 23.66 -5.18 -1.52
N THR A 312 23.29 -4.07 -2.17
CA THR A 312 23.65 -3.81 -3.55
C THR A 312 25.17 -3.66 -3.68
N ALA A 313 25.76 -4.49 -4.54
CA ALA A 313 27.19 -4.50 -4.79
C ALA A 313 27.56 -3.56 -5.95
N GLU A 314 28.57 -2.73 -5.70
CA GLU A 314 29.05 -1.71 -6.66
C GLU A 314 29.44 -2.28 -8.02
N ALA A 315 30.22 -3.37 -8.02
CA ALA A 315 30.73 -3.97 -9.25
C ALA A 315 29.59 -4.41 -10.19
N GLY A 316 28.56 -5.06 -9.64
CA GLY A 316 27.40 -5.50 -10.42
C GLY A 316 26.60 -4.34 -11.01
N MET A 317 26.46 -3.24 -10.27
CA MET A 317 25.76 -2.04 -10.74
C MET A 317 26.53 -1.35 -11.86
N VAL A 318 27.85 -1.17 -11.71
CA VAL A 318 28.70 -0.53 -12.73
C VAL A 318 28.64 -1.29 -14.05
N THR A 319 28.78 -2.62 -14.03
CA THR A 319 28.71 -3.43 -15.26
C THR A 319 27.34 -3.33 -15.95
N ARG A 320 26.24 -3.24 -15.19
CA ARG A 320 24.90 -3.01 -15.77
C ARG A 320 24.78 -1.65 -16.43
N ILE A 321 25.33 -0.60 -15.81
CA ILE A 321 25.37 0.76 -16.39
C ILE A 321 26.22 0.75 -17.66
N GLU A 322 27.43 0.20 -17.61
CA GLU A 322 28.32 0.08 -18.77
C GLU A 322 27.64 -0.61 -19.95
N ALA A 323 27.07 -1.80 -19.72
CA ALA A 323 26.35 -2.55 -20.74
C ALA A 323 25.14 -1.75 -21.28
N PHE A 324 24.42 -1.06 -20.41
CA PHE A 324 23.27 -0.24 -20.82
C PHE A 324 23.69 0.97 -21.64
N MET A 325 24.81 1.62 -21.34
CA MET A 325 25.32 2.76 -22.10
C MET A 325 25.67 2.39 -23.54
N ASP A 326 26.09 1.14 -23.79
CA ASP A 326 26.40 0.62 -25.12
C ASP A 326 25.17 0.28 -25.98
N VAL A 327 23.99 0.09 -25.36
CA VAL A 327 22.73 -0.22 -26.07
C VAL A 327 22.40 0.89 -27.07
N GLN A 328 22.28 0.53 -28.34
CA GLN A 328 21.84 1.50 -29.36
C GLN A 328 20.31 1.67 -29.32
N PRO A 329 19.78 2.85 -29.69
CA PRO A 329 18.35 3.02 -29.86
C PRO A 329 17.79 1.98 -30.83
N ILE A 330 16.64 1.42 -30.48
CA ILE A 330 15.90 0.52 -31.37
C ILE A 330 15.14 1.41 -32.36
N GLU A 331 15.04 1.01 -33.63
CA GLU A 331 14.16 1.73 -34.55
C GLU A 331 12.77 1.86 -33.90
N PRO A 332 12.21 3.07 -33.80
CA PRO A 332 10.89 3.24 -33.19
C PRO A 332 9.95 2.28 -33.88
N VAL A 333 9.23 1.46 -33.09
CA VAL A 333 8.15 0.66 -33.66
C VAL A 333 7.24 1.67 -34.35
N ARG A 334 7.18 1.63 -35.70
CA ARG A 334 6.30 2.49 -36.50
C ARG A 334 4.86 2.06 -36.22
N ILE A 335 4.36 2.46 -35.07
CA ILE A 335 2.95 2.58 -34.79
C ILE A 335 2.62 3.98 -35.28
N ASP A 336 1.69 4.06 -36.24
CA ASP A 336 1.24 5.31 -36.84
C ASP A 336 0.90 6.33 -35.73
N LEU A 337 1.56 7.50 -35.77
CA LEU A 337 1.51 8.59 -34.78
C LEU A 337 0.36 9.58 -35.02
N THR A 338 -0.56 9.26 -35.95
CA THR A 338 -1.94 9.62 -35.65
C THR A 338 -2.24 9.07 -34.25
N PRO A 339 -3.09 9.68 -33.38
CA PRO A 339 -3.82 8.78 -32.51
C PRO A 339 -4.35 7.76 -33.50
N SER A 340 -3.87 6.51 -33.45
CA SER A 340 -4.60 5.43 -34.10
C SER A 340 -6.02 5.79 -33.69
N PRO A 341 -6.97 6.02 -34.64
CA PRO A 341 -8.36 6.04 -34.22
C PRO A 341 -8.39 4.77 -33.42
N VAL A 342 -8.55 4.90 -32.09
CA VAL A 342 -8.47 3.75 -31.21
C VAL A 342 -9.28 2.76 -31.99
N PHE A 343 -8.70 1.61 -32.33
CA PHE A 343 -9.56 0.57 -32.82
C PHE A 343 -10.40 0.25 -31.58
N VAL A 344 -11.44 1.08 -31.43
CA VAL A 344 -12.69 0.86 -30.80
C VAL A 344 -13.27 -0.01 -31.89
N PRO A 345 -13.14 -1.35 -31.79
CA PRO A 345 -14.07 -2.16 -32.51
C PRO A 345 -15.42 -1.55 -32.17
N GLY A 346 -16.14 -1.10 -33.20
CA GLY A 346 -17.52 -0.67 -33.03
C GLY A 346 -18.23 -1.74 -32.18
N PRO A 347 -19.19 -1.33 -31.32
CA PRO A 347 -19.75 -2.18 -30.26
C PRO A 347 -19.88 -3.61 -30.76
N ARG A 348 -19.12 -4.55 -30.16
CA ARG A 348 -19.19 -5.96 -30.56
C ARG A 348 -20.65 -6.37 -30.40
N HIS A 349 -21.31 -6.62 -31.53
CA HIS A 349 -22.72 -7.02 -31.60
C HIS A 349 -22.95 -8.49 -31.18
N GLU A 350 -22.06 -9.04 -30.36
CA GLU A 350 -22.08 -10.41 -29.85
C GLU A 350 -22.04 -10.37 -28.31
N PRO A 351 -22.66 -11.34 -27.62
CA PRO A 351 -23.24 -11.09 -26.30
C PRO A 351 -22.18 -10.65 -25.27
N VAL A 352 -22.49 -9.59 -24.51
CA VAL A 352 -21.73 -9.15 -23.34
C VAL A 352 -21.61 -10.33 -22.36
N VAL A 353 -20.39 -10.81 -22.17
CA VAL A 353 -20.01 -11.84 -21.20
C VAL A 353 -19.00 -11.22 -20.24
N LEU A 354 -19.40 -11.07 -18.98
CA LEU A 354 -18.62 -10.37 -17.97
C LEU A 354 -17.87 -11.36 -17.07
N GLY A 355 -16.57 -11.12 -16.88
CA GLY A 355 -15.76 -11.74 -15.83
C GLY A 355 -15.40 -10.73 -14.74
N MET A 356 -15.05 -11.21 -13.54
CA MET A 356 -14.55 -10.35 -12.43
C MET A 356 -13.58 -11.13 -11.55
N PRO A 357 -12.48 -10.55 -11.06
CA PRO A 357 -11.61 -11.23 -10.10
C PRO A 357 -12.33 -11.57 -8.78
N THR A 358 -11.83 -12.57 -8.05
CA THR A 358 -12.43 -12.98 -6.77
C THR A 358 -11.88 -12.15 -5.61
N MET A 359 -12.64 -12.09 -4.52
CA MET A 359 -12.23 -11.61 -3.20
C MET A 359 -13.06 -12.38 -2.17
N GLY A 360 -12.58 -13.56 -1.79
CA GLY A 360 -13.38 -14.55 -1.08
C GLY A 360 -14.62 -14.93 -1.91
N TYR A 361 -15.80 -14.88 -1.31
CA TYR A 361 -17.07 -15.20 -1.98
C TYR A 361 -17.82 -13.98 -2.56
N LEU A 362 -17.18 -12.81 -2.66
CA LEU A 362 -17.82 -11.60 -3.17
C LEU A 362 -18.31 -11.76 -4.62
N ASP A 363 -17.63 -12.57 -5.43
CA ASP A 363 -18.03 -12.85 -6.81
C ASP A 363 -19.42 -13.49 -6.90
N VAL A 364 -19.81 -14.33 -5.93
CA VAL A 364 -21.13 -14.98 -5.86
C VAL A 364 -22.24 -13.93 -5.76
N ALA A 365 -22.03 -12.90 -4.94
CA ALA A 365 -22.98 -11.81 -4.74
C ALA A 365 -23.13 -10.96 -6.01
N ILE A 366 -22.00 -10.56 -6.61
CA ILE A 366 -22.01 -9.71 -7.81
C ILE A 366 -22.57 -10.47 -9.01
N ARG A 367 -22.15 -11.71 -9.26
CA ARG A 367 -22.70 -12.55 -10.34
C ARG A 367 -24.20 -12.78 -10.19
N SER A 368 -24.69 -12.99 -8.96
CA SER A 368 -26.13 -13.14 -8.71
C SER A 368 -26.90 -11.86 -9.03
N ALA A 369 -26.40 -10.69 -8.63
CA ALA A 369 -27.01 -9.41 -8.97
C ALA A 369 -27.04 -9.16 -10.49
N LEU A 370 -25.94 -9.48 -11.18
CA LEU A 370 -25.84 -9.32 -12.62
C LEU A 370 -26.75 -10.29 -13.39
N ALA A 371 -26.88 -11.53 -12.90
CA ALA A 371 -27.79 -12.52 -13.46
C ALA A 371 -29.26 -12.07 -13.38
N GLU A 372 -29.69 -11.49 -12.25
CA GLU A 372 -31.02 -10.88 -12.12
C GLU A 372 -31.25 -9.81 -13.19
N CYS A 373 -30.21 -9.00 -13.50
CA CYS A 373 -30.26 -7.99 -14.55
C CYS A 373 -30.25 -8.56 -15.98
N GLY A 374 -29.98 -9.86 -16.18
CA GLY A 374 -29.89 -10.50 -17.51
C GLY A 374 -28.50 -10.39 -18.15
N VAL A 375 -27.47 -10.17 -17.34
CA VAL A 375 -26.07 -10.12 -17.78
C VAL A 375 -25.47 -11.52 -17.64
N LYS A 376 -24.85 -12.00 -18.73
CA LYS A 376 -24.15 -13.29 -18.72
C LYS A 376 -22.79 -13.10 -18.05
N THR A 377 -22.47 -13.96 -17.10
CA THR A 377 -21.19 -13.93 -16.37
C THR A 377 -20.46 -15.26 -16.49
N ILE A 378 -19.14 -15.23 -16.35
CA ILE A 378 -18.30 -16.42 -16.19
C ILE A 378 -17.93 -16.53 -14.71
N LYS A 379 -17.99 -17.74 -14.17
CA LYS A 379 -17.49 -18.01 -12.82
C LYS A 379 -15.96 -18.02 -12.85
N THR A 380 -15.37 -17.11 -12.10
CA THR A 380 -13.93 -16.97 -11.97
C THR A 380 -13.36 -18.12 -11.14
N PRO A 381 -12.24 -18.72 -11.53
CA PRO A 381 -11.56 -19.71 -10.70
C PRO A 381 -11.00 -19.03 -9.45
N HIS A 382 -11.01 -19.74 -8.32
CA HIS A 382 -10.23 -19.33 -7.15
C HIS A 382 -8.73 -19.29 -7.50
N ALA A 383 -7.95 -18.63 -6.65
CA ALA A 383 -6.50 -18.68 -6.74
C ALA A 383 -6.01 -20.13 -6.82
N SER A 384 -5.05 -20.37 -7.70
CA SER A 384 -4.42 -21.67 -7.93
C SER A 384 -3.02 -21.44 -8.50
N LYS A 385 -2.19 -22.49 -8.52
CA LYS A 385 -0.86 -22.42 -9.15
C LYS A 385 -0.95 -21.98 -10.62
N GLU A 386 -1.93 -22.47 -11.36
CA GLU A 386 -2.16 -22.08 -12.76
C GLU A 386 -2.48 -20.57 -12.89
N VAL A 387 -3.41 -20.07 -12.07
CA VAL A 387 -3.79 -18.65 -12.06
C VAL A 387 -2.61 -17.76 -11.70
N ILE A 388 -1.83 -18.14 -10.70
CA ILE A 388 -0.63 -17.40 -10.27
C ILE A 388 0.37 -17.31 -11.42
N GLU A 389 0.68 -18.43 -12.09
CA GLU A 389 1.62 -18.46 -13.21
C GLU A 389 1.13 -17.63 -14.41
N LEU A 390 -0.18 -17.65 -14.70
CA LEU A 390 -0.77 -16.79 -15.75
C LEU A 390 -0.53 -15.30 -15.47
N GLY A 391 -0.61 -14.88 -14.21
CA GLY A 391 -0.39 -13.51 -13.77
C GLY A 391 1.09 -13.11 -13.72
N LYS A 392 1.96 -13.98 -13.21
CA LYS A 392 3.41 -13.71 -13.04
C LYS A 392 4.13 -13.37 -14.34
N VAL A 393 3.65 -13.89 -15.47
CA VAL A 393 4.20 -13.58 -16.80
C VAL A 393 4.09 -12.09 -17.13
N LEU A 394 3.11 -11.38 -16.57
CA LEU A 394 2.81 -9.98 -16.89
C LEU A 394 3.04 -9.04 -15.70
N ALA A 395 3.00 -9.56 -14.48
CA ALA A 395 3.00 -8.75 -13.27
C ALA A 395 4.38 -8.09 -13.04
N PRO A 396 4.39 -6.81 -12.62
CA PRO A 396 5.60 -6.15 -12.15
C PRO A 396 6.23 -6.90 -10.97
N GLU A 397 7.55 -6.95 -10.88
CA GLU A 397 8.27 -7.81 -9.93
C GLU A 397 7.90 -7.53 -8.46
N PHE A 398 7.78 -6.25 -8.09
CA PHE A 398 7.46 -5.82 -6.72
C PHE A 398 5.98 -5.45 -6.51
N VAL A 399 5.11 -5.91 -7.42
CA VAL A 399 3.66 -5.77 -7.21
C VAL A 399 3.18 -6.75 -6.15
N CYS A 400 2.23 -6.37 -5.29
CA CYS A 400 1.78 -7.30 -4.24
C CYS A 400 0.91 -8.42 -4.82
N LEU A 401 0.97 -9.59 -4.18
CA LEU A 401 0.37 -10.84 -4.66
C LEU A 401 -1.11 -10.76 -5.12
N PRO A 402 -2.01 -9.99 -4.45
CA PRO A 402 -3.37 -9.80 -4.94
C PRO A 402 -3.44 -9.27 -6.38
N PHE A 403 -2.53 -8.38 -6.78
CA PHE A 403 -2.47 -7.89 -8.17
C PHE A 403 -2.19 -9.03 -9.15
N THR A 404 -1.14 -9.81 -8.86
CA THR A 404 -0.68 -10.91 -9.71
C THR A 404 -1.78 -11.96 -9.90
N ILE A 405 -2.45 -12.33 -8.81
CA ILE A 405 -3.52 -13.32 -8.87
C ILE A 405 -4.74 -12.78 -9.63
N THR A 406 -5.18 -11.56 -9.32
CA THR A 406 -6.34 -10.98 -10.02
C THR A 406 -6.05 -10.76 -11.51
N LEU A 407 -4.82 -10.40 -11.89
CA LEU A 407 -4.39 -10.35 -13.29
C LEU A 407 -4.44 -11.73 -13.97
N GLY A 408 -3.95 -12.77 -13.28
CA GLY A 408 -4.05 -14.15 -13.76
C GLY A 408 -5.49 -14.63 -13.93
N GLN A 409 -6.39 -14.26 -13.01
CA GLN A 409 -7.83 -14.54 -13.11
C GLN A 409 -8.45 -13.82 -14.31
N MET A 410 -8.12 -12.54 -14.53
CA MET A 410 -8.59 -11.79 -15.69
C MET A 410 -8.14 -12.44 -17.00
N ARG A 411 -6.86 -12.83 -17.09
CA ARG A 411 -6.33 -13.54 -18.24
C ARG A 411 -7.08 -14.86 -18.50
N TRP A 412 -7.25 -15.67 -17.45
CA TRP A 412 -8.03 -16.91 -17.54
C TRP A 412 -9.46 -16.65 -18.03
N LEU A 413 -10.13 -15.61 -17.51
CA LEU A 413 -11.49 -15.26 -17.92
C LEU A 413 -11.57 -14.88 -19.41
N LEU A 414 -10.59 -14.11 -19.90
CA LEU A 414 -10.51 -13.72 -21.32
C LEU A 414 -10.27 -14.93 -22.22
N ASP A 415 -9.39 -15.85 -21.82
CA ASP A 415 -9.15 -17.11 -22.54
C ASP A 415 -10.41 -17.99 -22.60
N HIS A 416 -11.34 -17.84 -21.65
CA HIS A 416 -12.60 -18.58 -21.57
C HIS A 416 -13.81 -17.79 -22.11
N GLY A 417 -13.56 -16.72 -22.87
CA GLY A 417 -14.58 -16.01 -23.64
C GLY A 417 -15.28 -14.86 -22.92
N ALA A 418 -14.67 -14.32 -21.85
CA ALA A 418 -15.09 -13.01 -21.33
C ALA A 418 -14.83 -11.92 -22.37
N THR A 419 -15.81 -11.06 -22.62
CA THR A 419 -15.66 -9.88 -23.49
C THR A 419 -15.48 -8.60 -22.70
N HIS A 420 -15.86 -8.62 -21.42
CA HIS A 420 -15.76 -7.51 -20.49
C HIS A 420 -15.17 -8.02 -19.17
N ILE A 421 -14.34 -7.20 -18.53
CA ILE A 421 -13.80 -7.47 -17.20
C ILE A 421 -14.28 -6.37 -16.26
N MET A 422 -14.86 -6.77 -15.13
CA MET A 422 -15.22 -5.85 -14.06
C MET A 422 -14.17 -5.87 -12.96
N MET A 423 -13.68 -4.69 -12.59
CA MET A 423 -12.74 -4.52 -11.49
C MET A 423 -13.22 -3.43 -10.54
N VAL A 424 -12.96 -3.64 -9.24
CA VAL A 424 -13.15 -2.61 -8.22
C VAL A 424 -12.11 -1.50 -8.42
N GLY A 425 -12.58 -0.25 -8.48
CA GLY A 425 -11.74 0.93 -8.52
C GLY A 425 -11.55 1.56 -7.14
N GLY A 426 -11.13 2.84 -7.15
CA GLY A 426 -11.02 3.66 -5.95
C GLY A 426 -9.60 4.14 -5.71
N LYS A 427 -9.38 5.45 -5.86
CA LYS A 427 -8.07 6.09 -5.68
C LYS A 427 -7.80 6.38 -4.21
N GLY A 428 -7.44 5.33 -3.48
CA GLY A 428 -7.00 5.40 -2.10
C GLY A 428 -5.48 5.56 -1.97
N LYS A 429 -4.98 5.45 -0.74
CA LYS A 429 -3.54 5.53 -0.42
C LYS A 429 -2.76 4.28 -0.84
N CYS A 430 -3.42 3.15 -1.10
CA CYS A 430 -2.79 1.89 -1.50
C CYS A 430 -2.89 1.64 -3.01
N ARG A 431 -2.15 0.65 -3.49
CA ARG A 431 -2.04 0.31 -4.91
C ARG A 431 -3.30 -0.22 -5.58
N LEU A 432 -4.28 -0.71 -4.81
CA LEU A 432 -5.56 -1.19 -5.37
C LEU A 432 -6.20 -0.16 -6.30
N GLY A 433 -6.04 1.14 -5.99
CA GLY A 433 -6.57 2.22 -6.83
C GLY A 433 -5.99 2.30 -8.24
N TRP A 434 -4.91 1.57 -8.53
CA TRP A 434 -4.24 1.53 -9.83
C TRP A 434 -4.31 0.17 -10.50
N TYR A 435 -4.97 -0.81 -9.89
CA TYR A 435 -5.01 -2.17 -10.40
C TYR A 435 -5.65 -2.22 -11.78
N ALA A 436 -6.86 -1.69 -11.91
CA ALA A 436 -7.63 -1.78 -13.15
C ALA A 436 -6.86 -1.20 -14.34
N GLN A 437 -6.23 -0.02 -14.19
CA GLN A 437 -5.49 0.64 -15.26
C GLN A 437 -4.27 -0.17 -15.71
N ILE A 438 -3.43 -0.61 -14.76
CA ILE A 438 -2.22 -1.37 -15.11
C ILE A 438 -2.59 -2.75 -15.66
N GLN A 439 -3.57 -3.43 -15.06
CA GLN A 439 -4.04 -4.73 -15.54
C GLN A 439 -4.61 -4.62 -16.95
N GLU A 440 -5.38 -3.56 -17.24
CA GLU A 440 -5.88 -3.30 -18.59
C GLU A 440 -4.75 -3.12 -19.60
N GLN A 441 -3.79 -2.25 -19.28
CA GLN A 441 -2.62 -1.98 -20.11
C GLN A 441 -1.81 -3.25 -20.41
N LEU A 442 -1.51 -4.05 -19.38
CA LEU A 442 -0.75 -5.30 -19.50
C LEU A 442 -1.48 -6.35 -20.36
N LEU A 443 -2.79 -6.51 -20.17
CA LEU A 443 -3.58 -7.46 -20.96
C LEU A 443 -3.72 -7.00 -22.42
N ARG A 444 -3.87 -5.70 -22.66
CA ARG A 444 -3.90 -5.14 -24.03
C ARG A 444 -2.54 -5.30 -24.73
N ARG A 445 -1.42 -5.17 -24.00
CA ARG A 445 -0.06 -5.43 -24.51
C ARG A 445 0.12 -6.89 -24.96
N LEU A 446 -0.56 -7.84 -24.30
CA LEU A 446 -0.59 -9.25 -24.72
C LEU A 446 -1.53 -9.51 -25.93
N GLY A 447 -2.25 -8.50 -26.42
CA GLY A 447 -3.13 -8.59 -27.58
C GLY A 447 -4.60 -8.89 -27.26
N TYR A 448 -5.02 -8.84 -26.00
CA TYR A 448 -6.43 -9.01 -25.66
C TYR A 448 -7.26 -7.78 -26.01
N GLU A 449 -8.39 -8.02 -26.68
CA GLU A 449 -9.42 -7.02 -26.92
C GLU A 449 -10.64 -7.27 -26.02
N PHE A 450 -10.85 -6.38 -25.06
CA PHE A 450 -11.96 -6.42 -24.12
C PHE A 450 -12.31 -5.01 -23.63
N GLU A 451 -13.43 -4.89 -22.92
CA GLU A 451 -13.81 -3.67 -22.21
C GLU A 451 -13.54 -3.82 -20.71
N MET A 452 -12.79 -2.89 -20.12
CA MET A 452 -12.60 -2.80 -18.68
C MET A 452 -13.70 -1.93 -18.07
N ILE A 453 -14.48 -2.51 -17.16
CA ILE A 453 -15.50 -1.82 -16.38
C ILE A 453 -14.98 -1.59 -14.97
N ILE A 454 -14.75 -0.33 -14.60
CA ILE A 454 -14.26 0.05 -13.28
C ILE A 454 -15.44 0.49 -12.41
N ILE A 455 -15.71 -0.23 -11.32
CA ILE A 455 -16.70 0.20 -10.33
C ILE A 455 -15.98 0.96 -9.21
N ASP A 456 -16.12 2.29 -9.21
CA ASP A 456 -15.65 3.15 -8.12
C ASP A 456 -16.76 3.38 -7.06
N SER A 457 -16.37 3.84 -5.87
CA SER A 457 -17.28 4.24 -4.80
C SER A 457 -18.20 5.37 -5.24
N PRO A 458 -19.52 5.29 -4.95
CA PRO A 458 -20.45 6.38 -5.20
C PRO A 458 -20.23 7.58 -4.26
N LEU A 459 -19.34 7.47 -3.27
CA LEU A 459 -19.10 8.49 -2.26
C LEU A 459 -17.84 9.33 -2.56
N PRO A 460 -17.89 10.66 -2.34
CA PRO A 460 -19.07 11.45 -1.93
C PRO A 460 -20.11 11.58 -3.07
N PHE A 461 -21.40 11.39 -2.74
CA PHE A 461 -22.49 11.34 -3.72
C PHE A 461 -22.58 12.58 -4.64
N GLY A 462 -22.26 13.76 -4.13
CA GLY A 462 -22.33 15.00 -4.90
C GLY A 462 -21.36 15.05 -6.09
N GLU A 463 -20.26 14.30 -6.03
CA GLU A 463 -19.21 14.32 -7.06
C GLU A 463 -19.20 13.06 -7.91
N ARG A 464 -19.50 11.89 -7.31
CA ARG A 464 -19.25 10.57 -7.93
C ARG A 464 -20.50 9.80 -8.33
N TRP A 465 -21.69 10.27 -7.94
CA TRP A 465 -22.93 9.54 -8.20
C TRP A 465 -23.25 9.40 -9.69
N ALA A 466 -23.02 10.44 -10.50
CA ALA A 466 -23.33 10.41 -11.93
C ALA A 466 -22.53 9.32 -12.65
N ASP A 467 -21.21 9.30 -12.47
CA ASP A 467 -20.32 8.30 -13.08
C ASP A 467 -20.63 6.88 -12.60
N PHE A 468 -20.88 6.72 -11.30
CA PHE A 468 -21.28 5.43 -10.72
C PHE A 468 -22.60 4.92 -11.31
N ARG A 469 -23.59 5.82 -11.40
CA ARG A 469 -24.92 5.53 -11.94
C ARG A 469 -24.83 5.09 -13.40
N ASP A 470 -24.04 5.80 -14.19
CA ASP A 470 -23.91 5.56 -15.63
C ASP A 470 -23.15 4.25 -15.88
N THR A 471 -22.11 3.97 -15.10
CA THR A 471 -21.39 2.69 -15.11
C THR A 471 -22.31 1.52 -14.76
N LEU A 472 -23.13 1.64 -13.70
CA LEU A 472 -24.10 0.60 -13.34
C LEU A 472 -25.13 0.36 -14.45
N LYS A 473 -25.64 1.43 -15.07
CA LYS A 473 -26.61 1.34 -16.16
C LYS A 473 -26.03 0.65 -17.39
N HIS A 474 -24.81 1.02 -17.77
CA HIS A 474 -24.08 0.38 -18.85
C HIS A 474 -23.87 -1.11 -18.59
N THR A 475 -23.31 -1.43 -17.43
CA THR A 475 -23.04 -2.81 -16.99
C THR A 475 -24.29 -3.69 -16.97
N THR A 476 -25.43 -3.14 -16.56
CA THR A 476 -26.70 -3.88 -16.39
C THR A 476 -27.58 -3.89 -17.65
N LYS A 477 -27.02 -3.59 -18.83
CA LYS A 477 -27.77 -3.53 -20.11
C LYS A 477 -28.97 -2.59 -20.03
N GLN A 478 -28.79 -1.44 -19.38
CA GLN A 478 -29.82 -0.41 -19.20
C GLN A 478 -31.06 -0.89 -18.42
N ALA A 479 -30.93 -1.88 -17.54
CA ALA A 479 -32.00 -2.36 -16.67
C ALA A 479 -32.68 -1.22 -15.88
N SER A 480 -33.97 -1.36 -15.56
CA SER A 480 -34.69 -0.36 -14.76
C SER A 480 -34.09 -0.23 -13.35
N TRP A 481 -34.17 0.96 -12.75
CA TRP A 481 -33.59 1.19 -11.41
C TRP A 481 -34.17 0.27 -10.34
N LEU A 482 -35.47 0.00 -10.39
CA LEU A 482 -36.12 -0.96 -9.49
C LEU A 482 -35.50 -2.35 -9.62
N LYS A 483 -35.18 -2.78 -10.85
CA LYS A 483 -34.53 -4.06 -11.11
C LYS A 483 -33.08 -4.07 -10.59
N ILE A 484 -32.31 -3.01 -10.84
CA ILE A 484 -30.94 -2.87 -10.34
C ILE A 484 -30.91 -2.90 -8.81
N LEU A 485 -31.76 -2.11 -8.15
CA LEU A 485 -31.83 -2.07 -6.69
C LEU A 485 -32.23 -3.42 -6.10
N ARG A 486 -33.22 -4.10 -6.69
CA ARG A 486 -33.61 -5.46 -6.28
C ARG A 486 -32.47 -6.46 -6.46
N ALA A 487 -31.74 -6.37 -7.56
CA ALA A 487 -30.59 -7.22 -7.84
C ALA A 487 -29.43 -6.98 -6.86
N LEU A 488 -29.07 -5.73 -6.60
CA LEU A 488 -28.05 -5.37 -5.62
C LEU A 488 -28.45 -5.82 -4.21
N TYR A 489 -29.71 -5.61 -3.83
CA TYR A 489 -30.23 -6.08 -2.56
C TYR A 489 -30.18 -7.61 -2.43
N PHE A 490 -30.49 -8.34 -3.50
CA PHE A 490 -30.36 -9.80 -3.53
C PHE A 490 -28.90 -10.26 -3.41
N GLY A 491 -27.98 -9.63 -4.14
CA GLY A 491 -26.55 -9.90 -4.03
C GLY A 491 -26.03 -9.65 -2.60
N TYR A 492 -26.44 -8.52 -1.99
CA TYR A 492 -26.13 -8.21 -0.59
C TYR A 492 -26.60 -9.31 0.37
N HIS A 493 -27.82 -9.82 0.22
CA HIS A 493 -28.33 -10.90 1.09
C HIS A 493 -27.53 -12.19 0.95
N LYS A 494 -27.09 -12.56 -0.26
CA LYS A 494 -26.20 -13.71 -0.44
C LYS A 494 -24.84 -13.50 0.23
N MET A 495 -24.23 -12.33 0.05
CA MET A 495 -22.97 -11.96 0.70
C MET A 495 -23.08 -12.04 2.23
N ALA A 496 -24.11 -11.38 2.80
CA ALA A 496 -24.34 -11.36 4.24
C ALA A 496 -24.64 -12.76 4.82
N ALA A 497 -25.36 -13.60 4.07
CA ALA A 497 -25.63 -14.99 4.45
C ALA A 497 -24.34 -15.83 4.51
N ILE A 498 -23.46 -15.68 3.52
CA ILE A 498 -22.15 -16.37 3.49
C ILE A 498 -21.26 -15.89 4.63
N ASP A 499 -21.10 -14.57 4.81
CA ASP A 499 -20.28 -14.02 5.89
C ASP A 499 -20.80 -14.42 7.29
N LYS A 500 -22.13 -14.46 7.49
CA LYS A 500 -22.73 -14.96 8.74
C LYS A 500 -22.42 -16.45 8.95
N ALA A 501 -22.52 -17.26 7.90
CA ALA A 501 -22.20 -18.67 7.96
C ALA A 501 -20.71 -18.93 8.25
N GLU A 502 -19.80 -18.13 7.68
CA GLU A 502 -18.38 -18.18 8.02
C GLU A 502 -18.14 -17.88 9.50
N ALA A 503 -18.76 -16.83 10.05
CA ALA A 503 -18.64 -16.49 11.46
C ALA A 503 -19.15 -17.60 12.40
N ILE A 504 -20.21 -18.33 11.99
CA ILE A 504 -20.66 -19.53 12.70
C ILE A 504 -19.60 -20.63 12.63
N CYS A 505 -18.99 -20.86 11.46
CA CYS A 505 -17.92 -21.85 11.31
C CYS A 505 -16.72 -21.55 12.22
N HIS A 506 -16.31 -20.29 12.33
CA HIS A 506 -15.20 -19.86 13.21
C HIS A 506 -15.40 -20.30 14.66
N ARG A 507 -16.63 -20.19 15.16
CA ARG A 507 -16.98 -20.65 16.50
C ARG A 507 -17.09 -22.16 16.55
N VAL A 508 -17.89 -22.78 15.67
CA VAL A 508 -18.20 -24.21 15.76
C VAL A 508 -16.96 -25.10 15.60
N ARG A 509 -15.99 -24.72 14.76
CA ARG A 509 -14.70 -25.45 14.63
C ARG A 509 -13.98 -25.61 15.97
N ALA A 510 -14.09 -24.62 16.86
CA ALA A 510 -13.45 -24.65 18.17
C ALA A 510 -14.04 -25.71 19.11
N PHE A 511 -15.32 -26.08 18.89
CA PHE A 511 -16.09 -26.94 19.78
C PHE A 511 -16.50 -28.27 19.15
N GLU A 512 -16.45 -28.45 17.83
CA GLU A 512 -16.95 -29.67 17.19
C GLU A 512 -16.20 -30.93 17.64
N ALA A 513 -16.97 -31.98 17.99
CA ALA A 513 -16.42 -33.27 18.40
C ALA A 513 -15.73 -33.97 17.23
N LYS A 514 -16.30 -33.87 16.03
CA LYS A 514 -15.74 -34.42 14.79
C LYS A 514 -15.32 -33.30 13.84
N MET A 515 -14.01 -33.10 13.72
CA MET A 515 -13.41 -32.06 12.89
C MET A 515 -13.88 -32.06 11.44
N GLY A 516 -14.04 -30.86 10.88
CA GLY A 516 -14.45 -30.60 9.51
C GLY A 516 -15.92 -30.93 9.24
N THR A 517 -16.74 -31.16 10.26
CA THR A 517 -18.17 -31.40 10.09
C THR A 517 -18.87 -30.12 9.67
N VAL A 518 -18.57 -29.01 10.34
CA VAL A 518 -19.09 -27.69 9.94
C VAL A 518 -18.56 -27.27 8.56
N ASP A 519 -17.31 -27.58 8.21
CA ASP A 519 -16.73 -27.24 6.90
C ASP A 519 -17.42 -27.96 5.73
N ARG A 520 -17.86 -29.20 5.94
CA ARG A 520 -18.64 -29.94 4.93
C ARG A 520 -20.03 -29.30 4.77
N ALA A 521 -20.68 -28.93 5.87
CA ALA A 521 -21.96 -28.23 5.84
C ALA A 521 -21.83 -26.87 5.14
N PHE A 522 -20.79 -26.09 5.44
CA PHE A 522 -20.55 -24.78 4.86
C PHE A 522 -20.31 -24.86 3.35
N ARG A 523 -19.49 -25.79 2.87
CA ARG A 523 -19.28 -25.99 1.42
C ARG A 523 -20.57 -26.38 0.69
N GLN A 524 -21.45 -27.15 1.31
CA GLN A 524 -22.76 -27.46 0.76
C GLN A 524 -23.66 -26.22 0.75
N PHE A 525 -23.67 -25.45 1.84
CA PHE A 525 -24.42 -24.21 1.97
C PHE A 525 -24.02 -23.19 0.89
N VAL A 526 -22.73 -22.91 0.70
CA VAL A 526 -22.25 -21.99 -0.34
C VAL A 526 -22.71 -22.42 -1.74
N ARG A 527 -22.63 -23.71 -2.06
CA ARG A 527 -23.13 -24.26 -3.34
C ARG A 527 -24.65 -24.06 -3.51
N LYS A 528 -25.42 -24.23 -2.43
CA LYS A 528 -26.87 -23.99 -2.44
C LYS A 528 -27.18 -22.49 -2.60
N ILE A 529 -26.46 -21.61 -1.90
CA ILE A 529 -26.61 -20.14 -1.98
C ILE A 529 -26.27 -19.63 -3.39
N GLU A 530 -25.20 -20.14 -4.00
CA GLU A 530 -24.82 -19.77 -5.36
C GLU A 530 -25.97 -20.01 -6.35
N ASN A 531 -26.64 -21.16 -6.23
CA ASN A 531 -27.78 -21.55 -7.07
C ASN A 531 -29.15 -21.03 -6.59
N GLY A 532 -29.21 -20.39 -5.42
CA GLY A 532 -30.45 -19.86 -4.86
C GLY A 532 -31.02 -18.75 -5.74
N SER A 533 -32.33 -18.82 -6.03
CA SER A 533 -33.01 -17.97 -7.02
C SER A 533 -33.86 -16.85 -6.40
N SER A 534 -34.03 -16.80 -5.08
CA SER A 534 -34.82 -15.77 -4.41
C SER A 534 -34.32 -15.46 -3.00
N MET A 535 -34.72 -14.31 -2.46
CA MET A 535 -34.38 -13.90 -1.09
C MET A 535 -34.94 -14.86 -0.04
N GLU A 536 -36.15 -15.37 -0.24
CA GLU A 536 -36.78 -16.34 0.65
C GLU A 536 -35.98 -17.66 0.68
N VAL A 537 -35.50 -18.12 -0.48
CA VAL A 537 -34.63 -19.30 -0.56
C VAL A 537 -33.32 -19.05 0.18
N VAL A 538 -32.68 -17.90 -0.02
CA VAL A 538 -31.42 -17.54 0.69
C VAL A 538 -31.63 -17.50 2.20
N TRP A 539 -32.75 -16.92 2.66
CA TRP A 539 -33.11 -16.89 4.08
C TRP A 539 -33.29 -18.31 4.63
N ASN A 540 -34.12 -19.13 3.98
CA ASN A 540 -34.39 -20.50 4.41
C ASN A 540 -33.12 -21.36 4.45
N LEU A 541 -32.23 -21.20 3.47
CA LEU A 541 -30.92 -21.87 3.46
C LEU A 541 -30.03 -21.41 4.61
N SER A 542 -30.09 -20.13 4.99
CA SER A 542 -29.30 -19.57 6.08
C SER A 542 -29.78 -20.09 7.44
N GLU A 543 -31.10 -20.20 7.62
CA GLU A 543 -31.70 -20.81 8.81
C GLU A 543 -31.43 -22.34 8.85
N GLU A 544 -31.55 -23.04 7.71
CA GLU A 544 -31.18 -24.46 7.59
C GLU A 544 -29.71 -24.68 8.03
N PHE A 545 -28.78 -23.86 7.53
CA PHE A 545 -27.38 -23.95 7.91
C PHE A 545 -27.16 -23.63 9.41
N THR A 546 -27.85 -22.61 9.94
CA THR A 546 -27.74 -22.24 11.36
C THR A 546 -28.20 -23.40 12.25
N HIS A 547 -29.36 -23.99 11.97
CA HIS A 547 -29.85 -25.16 12.69
C HIS A 547 -28.95 -26.39 12.51
N GLN A 548 -28.42 -26.60 11.31
CA GLN A 548 -27.46 -27.67 11.07
C GLN A 548 -26.21 -27.48 11.94
N ALA A 549 -25.68 -26.26 12.01
CA ALA A 549 -24.51 -25.93 12.82
C ALA A 549 -24.78 -26.07 14.33
N GLU A 550 -25.96 -25.66 14.80
CA GLU A 550 -26.41 -25.85 16.19
C GLU A 550 -26.59 -27.32 16.58
N SER A 551 -26.91 -28.18 15.60
CA SER A 551 -27.09 -29.63 15.80
C SER A 551 -25.78 -30.42 15.79
N ILE A 552 -24.64 -29.79 15.47
CA ILE A 552 -23.34 -30.47 15.48
C ILE A 552 -22.97 -30.82 16.92
N GLU A 553 -22.53 -32.05 17.12
CA GLU A 553 -22.01 -32.52 18.41
C GLU A 553 -20.78 -31.69 18.82
N VAL A 554 -20.84 -31.11 20.02
CA VAL A 554 -19.80 -30.25 20.58
C VAL A 554 -19.17 -30.87 21.83
N LEU A 555 -17.90 -30.56 22.04
CA LEU A 555 -17.14 -30.87 23.25
C LEU A 555 -17.22 -29.69 24.22
N ASP A 556 -17.24 -30.01 25.52
CA ASP A 556 -17.02 -29.02 26.57
C ASP A 556 -15.51 -28.74 26.66
N THR A 557 -15.09 -27.64 26.05
CA THR A 557 -13.69 -27.22 25.95
C THR A 557 -13.60 -25.72 26.13
N ASP A 558 -12.44 -25.25 26.59
CA ASP A 558 -12.14 -23.83 26.75
C ASP A 558 -11.07 -23.44 25.70
N PRO A 559 -11.48 -23.08 24.46
CA PRO A 559 -10.54 -22.84 23.37
C PRO A 559 -9.74 -21.55 23.59
N VAL A 560 -8.52 -21.49 23.04
CA VAL A 560 -7.81 -20.21 22.91
C VAL A 560 -8.46 -19.38 21.80
N ARG A 561 -8.57 -18.07 21.99
CA ARG A 561 -9.15 -17.17 21.01
C ARG A 561 -8.05 -16.47 20.21
N VAL A 562 -7.96 -16.81 18.93
CA VAL A 562 -6.94 -16.28 18.01
C VAL A 562 -7.60 -15.34 17.03
N ARG A 563 -7.15 -14.09 17.01
CA ARG A 563 -7.66 -13.09 16.07
C ARG A 563 -6.81 -13.00 14.81
N ILE A 564 -7.47 -12.96 13.66
CA ILE A 564 -6.82 -12.75 12.36
C ILE A 564 -7.03 -11.29 11.93
N VAL A 565 -5.91 -10.60 11.68
CA VAL A 565 -5.87 -9.23 11.15
C VAL A 565 -4.97 -9.19 9.91
N GLY A 566 -5.09 -8.15 9.08
CA GLY A 566 -4.26 -8.04 7.89
C GLY A 566 -4.92 -7.39 6.69
N GLU A 567 -4.28 -7.56 5.54
CA GLU A 567 -4.79 -7.12 4.25
C GLU A 567 -6.03 -7.95 3.87
N ILE A 568 -7.13 -7.26 3.53
CA ILE A 568 -8.44 -7.90 3.35
C ILE A 568 -8.46 -9.02 2.34
N TRP A 569 -7.78 -8.87 1.20
CA TRP A 569 -7.83 -9.88 0.16
C TRP A 569 -7.09 -11.16 0.60
N VAL A 570 -5.90 -11.02 1.19
CA VAL A 570 -5.15 -12.15 1.76
C VAL A 570 -5.90 -12.83 2.92
N VAL A 571 -6.58 -12.04 3.75
CA VAL A 571 -7.40 -12.57 4.86
C VAL A 571 -8.61 -13.34 4.34
N LEU A 572 -9.26 -12.88 3.26
CA LEU A 572 -10.48 -13.51 2.73
C LEU A 572 -10.22 -14.67 1.76
N GLU A 573 -9.09 -14.70 1.06
CA GLU A 573 -8.79 -15.76 0.10
C GLU A 573 -8.10 -16.97 0.73
N ALA A 574 -8.90 -17.98 1.06
CA ALA A 574 -8.46 -19.19 1.75
C ALA A 574 -7.28 -19.90 1.05
N HIS A 575 -7.25 -19.97 -0.28
CA HIS A 575 -6.12 -20.61 -0.98
C HIS A 575 -4.80 -19.86 -0.75
N VAL A 576 -4.86 -18.53 -0.64
CA VAL A 576 -3.69 -17.66 -0.52
C VAL A 576 -3.10 -17.73 0.88
N ASN A 577 -3.95 -17.80 1.90
CA ASN A 577 -3.53 -17.97 3.29
C ASN A 577 -3.45 -19.45 3.73
N LEU A 578 -3.40 -20.38 2.77
CA LEU A 578 -3.24 -21.83 3.02
C LEU A 578 -4.32 -22.41 3.95
N HIS A 579 -5.55 -21.92 3.79
CA HIS A 579 -6.73 -22.33 4.57
C HIS A 579 -6.51 -22.18 6.08
N LEU A 580 -5.86 -21.08 6.50
CA LEU A 580 -5.46 -20.84 7.89
C LEU A 580 -6.61 -21.07 8.90
N GLU A 581 -7.83 -20.63 8.60
CA GLU A 581 -8.95 -20.80 9.52
C GLU A 581 -9.34 -22.28 9.72
N GLU A 582 -9.28 -23.09 8.66
CA GLU A 582 -9.51 -24.53 8.73
C GLU A 582 -8.34 -25.22 9.45
N MET A 583 -7.10 -24.77 9.19
CA MET A 583 -5.90 -25.25 9.87
C MET A 583 -5.97 -25.04 11.38
N LEU A 584 -6.32 -23.83 11.83
CA LEU A 584 -6.53 -23.52 13.25
C LEU A 584 -7.67 -24.38 13.84
N GLY A 585 -8.76 -24.57 13.09
CA GLY A 585 -9.87 -25.42 13.52
C GLY A 585 -9.53 -26.92 13.66
N LYS A 586 -8.49 -27.39 12.96
CA LYS A 586 -7.97 -28.76 13.09
C LYS A 586 -7.07 -28.97 14.31
N SER A 587 -6.69 -27.90 15.01
CA SER A 587 -5.88 -28.02 16.23
C SER A 587 -6.66 -28.78 17.31
N LEU A 588 -6.03 -29.81 17.90
CA LEU A 588 -6.59 -30.59 19.00
C LEU A 588 -6.27 -29.96 20.36
N GLU A 589 -5.02 -29.53 20.54
CA GLU A 589 -4.50 -29.02 21.81
C GLU A 589 -3.51 -27.87 21.53
N PRO A 590 -3.91 -26.60 21.75
CA PRO A 590 -5.20 -26.14 22.25
C PRO A 590 -6.28 -26.16 21.14
N ARG A 591 -7.55 -26.25 21.55
CA ARG A 591 -8.68 -25.91 20.66
C ARG A 591 -8.66 -24.43 20.35
N VAL A 592 -8.99 -24.03 19.12
CA VAL A 592 -8.88 -22.62 18.68
C VAL A 592 -10.23 -22.07 18.24
N TRP A 593 -10.63 -20.96 18.85
CA TRP A 593 -11.71 -20.10 18.38
C TRP A 593 -11.12 -18.97 17.55
N VAL A 594 -11.36 -19.01 16.24
CA VAL A 594 -10.94 -17.94 15.32
C VAL A 594 -11.83 -16.71 15.47
N ASP A 595 -11.21 -15.54 15.56
CA ASP A 595 -11.87 -14.23 15.57
C ASP A 595 -11.44 -13.42 14.35
N ARG A 596 -12.35 -13.23 13.37
CA ARG A 596 -12.09 -12.42 12.17
C ARG A 596 -13.21 -11.40 11.95
N GLU A 597 -12.93 -10.13 12.23
CA GLU A 597 -13.84 -9.00 11.96
C GLU A 597 -13.74 -8.42 10.54
N ILE A 598 -12.79 -8.90 9.74
CA ILE A 598 -12.60 -8.49 8.35
C ILE A 598 -13.49 -9.38 7.48
N SER A 599 -14.52 -8.80 6.86
CA SER A 599 -15.42 -9.47 5.91
C SER A 599 -15.93 -8.47 4.87
N ALA A 600 -16.50 -8.97 3.77
CA ALA A 600 -17.07 -8.13 2.73
C ALA A 600 -18.27 -7.32 3.27
N THR A 601 -19.13 -7.95 4.08
CA THR A 601 -20.29 -7.30 4.72
C THR A 601 -19.86 -6.24 5.74
N SER A 602 -18.85 -6.54 6.56
CA SER A 602 -18.26 -5.60 7.50
C SER A 602 -17.69 -4.39 6.76
N TRP A 603 -16.95 -4.60 5.67
CA TRP A 603 -16.43 -3.53 4.84
C TRP A 603 -17.55 -2.69 4.21
N PHE A 604 -18.59 -3.34 3.67
CA PHE A 604 -19.75 -2.69 3.06
C PHE A 604 -20.48 -1.76 4.04
N HIS A 605 -20.72 -2.23 5.27
CA HIS A 605 -21.33 -1.42 6.34
C HIS A 605 -20.39 -0.38 6.94
N GLN A 606 -19.08 -0.47 6.75
CA GLN A 606 -18.15 0.55 7.24
C GLN A 606 -17.89 1.67 6.21
N HIS A 607 -18.20 1.44 4.93
CA HIS A 607 -17.77 2.32 3.84
C HIS A 607 -18.88 2.75 2.88
N LEU A 608 -19.85 1.90 2.56
CA LEU A 608 -20.89 2.21 1.56
C LEU A 608 -22.24 2.53 2.20
N PHE A 609 -22.72 1.68 3.11
CA PHE A 609 -24.00 1.86 3.80
C PHE A 609 -23.82 1.75 5.32
N PRO A 610 -23.30 2.80 5.96
CA PRO A 610 -23.05 2.82 7.39
C PRO A 610 -24.32 2.70 8.21
N ASN A 611 -24.39 1.63 9.00
CA ASN A 611 -25.35 1.51 10.09
C ASN A 611 -24.73 2.01 11.41
N ARG A 612 -25.56 2.20 12.44
CA ARG A 612 -25.11 2.79 13.72
C ARG A 612 -24.06 1.92 14.43
N GLU A 613 -24.24 0.61 14.40
CA GLU A 613 -23.35 -0.36 15.05
C GLU A 613 -21.98 -0.42 14.37
N ALA A 614 -21.95 -0.59 13.04
CA ALA A 614 -20.73 -0.61 12.26
C ALA A 614 -19.96 0.71 12.37
N THR A 615 -20.67 1.85 12.43
CA THR A 615 -20.06 3.16 12.65
C THR A 615 -19.45 3.27 14.05
N ALA A 616 -20.16 2.82 15.08
CA ALA A 616 -19.66 2.80 16.46
C ALA A 616 -18.42 1.91 16.59
N ARG A 617 -18.46 0.69 16.03
CA ARG A 617 -17.32 -0.24 16.03
C ARG A 617 -16.12 0.34 15.26
N LYS A 618 -16.35 0.94 14.09
CA LYS A 618 -15.30 1.63 13.33
C LYS A 618 -14.64 2.75 14.15
N ASN A 619 -15.42 3.54 14.86
CA ASN A 619 -14.90 4.61 15.71
C ASN A 619 -14.12 4.07 16.92
N GLN A 620 -14.59 2.98 17.54
CA GLN A 620 -13.88 2.31 18.64
C GLN A 620 -12.51 1.80 18.18
N ILE A 621 -12.46 1.09 17.05
CA ILE A 621 -11.19 0.61 16.46
C ILE A 621 -10.27 1.80 16.16
N LYS A 622 -10.83 2.88 15.61
CA LYS A 622 -10.04 4.08 15.32
C LYS A 622 -9.45 4.72 16.57
N GLN A 623 -10.24 4.82 17.64
CA GLN A 623 -9.80 5.37 18.93
C GLN A 623 -8.73 4.49 19.58
N ALA A 624 -8.84 3.17 19.46
CA ALA A 624 -7.85 2.24 19.98
C ALA A 624 -6.51 2.31 19.23
N ALA A 625 -6.53 2.56 17.92
CA ALA A 625 -5.32 2.71 17.12
C ALA A 625 -4.63 4.08 17.29
N ALA A 626 -5.39 5.15 17.57
CA ALA A 626 -4.89 6.53 17.55
C ALA A 626 -3.63 6.80 18.42
N PRO A 627 -3.44 6.19 19.61
CA PRO A 627 -2.21 6.36 20.38
C PRO A 627 -0.95 5.80 19.71
N TYR A 628 -1.10 4.83 18.81
CA TYR A 628 -0.01 4.11 18.16
C TYR A 628 0.16 4.49 16.68
N LEU A 629 -0.94 4.90 16.02
CA LEU A 629 -1.01 5.27 14.61
C LEU A 629 -2.07 6.37 14.44
N GLY A 630 -1.66 7.62 14.59
CA GLY A 630 -2.58 8.77 14.59
C GLY A 630 -3.10 9.19 13.20
N ALA A 631 -2.40 8.80 12.13
CA ALA A 631 -2.82 9.04 10.76
C ALA A 631 -3.06 7.70 10.03
N ASP A 632 -4.17 7.61 9.31
CA ASP A 632 -4.54 6.40 8.58
C ASP A 632 -3.65 6.22 7.33
N PRO A 633 -2.79 5.19 7.24
CA PRO A 633 -1.96 4.94 6.06
C PRO A 633 -2.77 4.36 4.87
N GLY A 634 -4.07 4.11 5.05
CA GLY A 634 -4.96 3.47 4.09
C GLY A 634 -4.95 1.94 4.20
N GLY A 635 -5.64 1.27 3.27
CA GLY A 635 -5.80 -0.18 3.34
C GLY A 635 -6.45 -0.61 4.66
N HIS A 636 -5.93 -1.68 5.26
CA HIS A 636 -6.41 -2.23 6.54
C HIS A 636 -5.47 -1.95 7.72
N GLY A 637 -4.32 -1.28 7.51
CA GLY A 637 -3.27 -1.15 8.53
C GLY A 637 -3.75 -0.49 9.81
N HIS A 638 -4.55 0.57 9.71
CA HIS A 638 -5.15 1.23 10.88
C HIS A 638 -6.17 0.33 11.62
N LYS A 639 -6.90 -0.52 10.88
CA LYS A 639 -7.82 -1.50 11.46
C LYS A 639 -7.05 -2.61 12.15
N SER A 640 -5.97 -3.11 11.54
CA SER A 640 -5.07 -4.11 12.12
C SER A 640 -4.50 -3.63 13.46
N VAL A 641 -3.92 -2.43 13.51
CA VAL A 641 -3.41 -1.83 14.78
C VAL A 641 -4.52 -1.67 15.83
N GLY A 642 -5.68 -1.15 15.45
CA GLY A 642 -6.77 -0.91 16.39
C GLY A 642 -7.38 -2.18 16.96
N LEU A 643 -7.54 -3.22 16.15
CA LEU A 643 -8.02 -4.53 16.59
C LEU A 643 -7.01 -5.25 17.49
N THR A 644 -5.71 -5.09 17.24
CA THR A 644 -4.65 -5.57 18.14
C THR A 644 -4.67 -4.81 19.46
N ALA A 645 -4.83 -3.48 19.44
CA ALA A 645 -4.94 -2.68 20.67
C ALA A 645 -6.15 -3.05 21.54
N LEU A 646 -7.24 -3.54 20.94
CA LEU A 646 -8.44 -4.01 21.66
C LEU A 646 -8.35 -5.46 22.16
N ALA A 647 -7.33 -6.22 21.74
CA ALA A 647 -7.22 -7.66 21.96
C ALA A 647 -7.40 -8.07 23.43
N LYS A 648 -6.69 -7.42 24.36
CA LYS A 648 -6.82 -7.70 25.81
C LYS A 648 -8.22 -7.45 26.35
N GLN A 649 -8.84 -6.33 25.97
CA GLN A 649 -10.20 -5.99 26.42
C GLN A 649 -11.21 -7.01 25.92
N GLU A 650 -10.92 -7.63 24.79
CA GLU A 650 -11.79 -8.58 24.09
C GLU A 650 -11.40 -10.04 24.35
N GLN A 651 -10.50 -10.30 25.29
CA GLN A 651 -10.06 -11.65 25.68
C GLN A 651 -9.54 -12.45 24.48
N ILE A 652 -8.68 -11.82 23.69
CA ILE A 652 -7.94 -12.45 22.60
C ILE A 652 -6.60 -12.93 23.16
N ASP A 653 -6.28 -14.20 22.96
CA ASP A 653 -5.06 -14.84 23.47
C ASP A 653 -3.86 -14.65 22.54
N GLY A 654 -4.11 -14.49 21.23
CA GLY A 654 -3.06 -14.28 20.24
C GLY A 654 -3.55 -13.65 18.94
N ILE A 655 -2.64 -13.03 18.20
CA ILE A 655 -2.89 -12.41 16.90
C ILE A 655 -2.14 -13.16 15.81
N ILE A 656 -2.81 -13.46 14.70
CA ILE A 656 -2.15 -13.82 13.45
C ILE A 656 -2.36 -12.67 12.46
N HIS A 657 -1.24 -12.07 12.02
CA HIS A 657 -1.21 -10.94 11.09
C HIS A 657 -0.83 -11.42 9.69
N LEU A 658 -1.70 -11.19 8.71
CA LEU A 658 -1.52 -11.61 7.32
C LEU A 658 -1.32 -10.41 6.39
N LEU A 659 -0.24 -10.41 5.62
CA LEU A 659 -0.02 -9.39 4.60
C LEU A 659 0.64 -9.99 3.36
N PRO A 660 0.32 -9.52 2.15
CA PRO A 660 1.12 -9.89 0.98
C PRO A 660 2.45 -9.14 1.02
N PHE A 661 3.49 -9.75 0.45
CA PHE A 661 4.78 -9.10 0.27
C PHE A 661 4.61 -7.71 -0.39
N THR A 662 5.37 -6.72 0.11
CA THR A 662 5.31 -5.28 -0.23
C THR A 662 4.02 -4.52 0.16
N CYS A 663 3.11 -5.08 0.97
CA CYS A 663 1.88 -4.37 1.38
C CYS A 663 2.16 -3.14 2.27
N MET A 664 2.19 -1.94 1.67
CA MET A 664 2.65 -0.72 2.35
C MET A 664 1.89 -0.41 3.66
N PRO A 665 0.55 -0.44 3.73
CA PRO A 665 -0.14 -0.12 4.99
C PRO A 665 0.01 -1.18 6.06
N GLU A 666 0.12 -2.46 5.69
CA GLU A 666 0.32 -3.54 6.67
C GLU A 666 1.77 -3.62 7.16
N ILE A 667 2.76 -3.22 6.36
CA ILE A 667 4.16 -3.05 6.82
C ILE A 667 4.23 -1.96 7.90
N VAL A 668 3.50 -0.85 7.72
CA VAL A 668 3.35 0.18 8.76
C VAL A 668 2.72 -0.43 10.02
N ALA A 669 1.65 -1.22 9.87
CA ALA A 669 0.98 -1.86 11.00
C ALA A 669 1.88 -2.87 11.72
N GLN A 670 2.61 -3.72 10.99
CA GLN A 670 3.53 -4.72 11.53
C GLN A 670 4.58 -4.07 12.44
N ASN A 671 5.21 -2.99 11.96
CA ASN A 671 6.21 -2.25 12.72
C ASN A 671 5.65 -1.70 14.03
N ILE A 672 4.41 -1.22 14.02
CA ILE A 672 3.70 -0.71 15.20
C ILE A 672 3.29 -1.85 16.14
N MET A 673 2.94 -3.01 15.59
CA MET A 673 2.55 -4.18 16.37
C MET A 673 3.67 -4.75 17.23
N VAL A 674 4.95 -4.49 16.92
CA VAL A 674 6.07 -4.88 17.78
C VAL A 674 5.92 -4.29 19.18
N ARG A 675 5.63 -2.98 19.27
CA ARG A 675 5.39 -2.32 20.56
C ARG A 675 4.11 -2.82 21.23
N LEU A 676 3.04 -3.09 20.47
CA LEU A 676 1.81 -3.65 21.02
C LEU A 676 2.02 -5.06 21.58
N ASN A 677 2.86 -5.88 20.96
CA ASN A 677 3.22 -7.20 21.48
C ASN A 677 3.84 -7.07 22.87
N GLU A 678 4.78 -6.14 23.05
CA GLU A 678 5.45 -5.89 24.34
C GLU A 678 4.50 -5.29 25.39
N GLU A 679 3.78 -4.20 25.06
CA GLU A 679 2.90 -3.51 26.01
C GLU A 679 1.70 -4.37 26.42
N LEU A 680 1.17 -5.17 25.49
CA LEU A 680 0.08 -6.07 25.76
C LEU A 680 0.57 -7.45 26.20
N ASP A 681 1.87 -7.77 26.25
CA ASP A 681 2.33 -9.15 26.50
C ASP A 681 1.46 -10.17 25.72
N LEU A 682 1.29 -9.89 24.43
CA LEU A 682 0.35 -10.56 23.53
C LEU A 682 1.13 -11.20 22.37
N PRO A 683 1.12 -12.53 22.23
CA PRO A 683 1.78 -13.20 21.12
C PRO A 683 1.19 -12.76 19.77
N ILE A 684 2.05 -12.31 18.86
CA ILE A 684 1.71 -11.94 17.48
C ILE A 684 2.55 -12.76 16.52
N LEU A 685 1.90 -13.51 15.62
CA LEU A 685 2.53 -14.23 14.53
C LEU A 685 2.22 -13.54 13.20
N THR A 686 3.25 -13.04 12.52
CA THR A 686 3.09 -12.39 11.21
C THR A 686 3.48 -13.33 10.06
N PHE A 687 2.62 -13.44 9.05
CA PHE A 687 2.90 -14.13 7.79
C PHE A 687 2.87 -13.16 6.62
N ILE A 688 4.03 -13.05 5.95
CA ILE A 688 4.16 -12.38 4.67
C ILE A 688 3.93 -13.41 3.57
N ILE A 689 2.84 -13.24 2.84
CA ILE A 689 2.41 -14.20 1.82
C ILE A 689 3.01 -13.81 0.46
N THR A 690 3.69 -14.77 -0.15
CA THR A 690 4.21 -14.76 -1.53
C THR A 690 3.73 -15.99 -2.29
N ASP A 691 3.95 -16.01 -3.61
CA ASP A 691 3.75 -17.20 -4.45
C ASP A 691 4.71 -18.35 -4.10
N GLN A 692 5.77 -18.08 -3.34
CA GLN A 692 6.76 -19.05 -2.87
C GLN A 692 6.48 -19.55 -1.45
N THR A 693 5.37 -19.15 -0.82
CA THR A 693 5.04 -19.57 0.55
C THR A 693 4.84 -21.09 0.61
N GLY A 694 5.72 -21.78 1.33
CA GLY A 694 5.64 -23.24 1.51
C GLY A 694 4.68 -23.66 2.61
N GLU A 695 3.81 -24.63 2.31
CA GLU A 695 2.77 -25.14 3.22
C GLU A 695 3.33 -25.70 4.53
N ALA A 696 4.32 -26.60 4.45
CA ALA A 696 4.90 -27.23 5.65
C ALA A 696 5.55 -26.23 6.62
N GLY A 697 6.25 -25.21 6.08
CA GLY A 697 6.86 -24.16 6.90
C GLY A 697 5.83 -23.23 7.52
N PHE A 698 4.71 -22.99 6.82
CA PHE A 698 3.58 -22.23 7.34
C PHE A 698 2.90 -22.97 8.50
N GLU A 699 2.56 -24.25 8.28
CA GLU A 699 1.94 -25.13 9.29
C GLU A 699 2.78 -25.21 10.57
N THR A 700 4.08 -25.49 10.45
CA THR A 700 4.99 -25.62 11.60
C THR A 700 5.01 -24.34 12.45
N ARG A 701 4.95 -23.16 11.82
CA ARG A 701 4.92 -21.87 12.53
C ARG A 701 3.59 -21.63 13.24
N VAL A 702 2.48 -22.06 12.64
CA VAL A 702 1.16 -22.02 13.30
C VAL A 702 1.15 -22.95 14.51
N GLU A 703 1.62 -24.19 14.37
CA GLU A 703 1.71 -25.16 15.47
C GLU A 703 2.55 -24.62 16.64
N ALA A 704 3.75 -24.12 16.37
CA ALA A 704 4.61 -23.53 17.38
C ALA A 704 3.96 -22.31 18.08
N PHE A 705 3.20 -21.50 17.35
CA PHE A 705 2.46 -20.39 17.93
C PHE A 705 1.33 -20.87 18.84
N LEU A 706 0.60 -21.92 18.46
CA LEU A 706 -0.44 -22.51 19.30
C LEU A 706 0.13 -23.16 20.58
N ASP A 707 1.30 -23.79 20.49
CA ASP A 707 2.03 -24.28 21.67
C ASP A 707 2.37 -23.13 22.65
N ILE A 708 2.85 -21.99 22.14
CA ILE A 708 3.10 -20.79 22.96
C ILE A 708 1.83 -20.32 23.66
N LEU A 709 0.69 -20.29 22.96
CA LEU A 709 -0.59 -19.88 23.55
C LEU A 709 -1.05 -20.83 24.66
N ARG A 710 -0.92 -22.15 24.44
CA ARG A 710 -1.24 -23.17 25.44
C ARG A 710 -0.39 -22.97 26.70
N ASP A 711 0.93 -22.91 26.53
CA ASP A 711 1.86 -22.82 27.67
C ASP A 711 1.61 -21.54 28.50
N ARG A 712 1.29 -20.41 27.86
CA ARG A 712 0.94 -19.16 28.54
C ARG A 712 -0.35 -19.27 29.35
N ARG A 713 -1.33 -20.03 28.86
CA ARG A 713 -2.60 -20.27 29.57
C ARG A 713 -2.38 -21.17 30.78
N ASP A 714 -1.59 -22.22 30.64
CA ASP A 714 -1.25 -23.13 31.73
C ASP A 714 -0.53 -22.39 32.88
N ILE A 715 0.44 -21.53 32.56
CA ILE A 715 1.14 -20.69 33.56
C ILE A 715 0.18 -19.74 34.28
N SER A 716 -0.77 -19.14 33.56
CA SER A 716 -1.76 -18.22 34.14
C SER A 716 -2.72 -18.95 35.08
N SER A 717 -3.14 -20.17 34.70
CA SER A 717 -3.99 -21.03 35.54
C SER A 717 -3.30 -21.43 36.85
N VAL A 718 -1.99 -21.71 36.83
CA VAL A 718 -1.19 -22.05 38.03
C VAL A 718 -0.99 -20.85 38.95
N LYS A 719 -0.88 -19.63 38.40
CA LYS A 719 -0.73 -18.39 39.20
C LYS A 719 -2.02 -18.01 39.94
N ASP A 720 -3.19 -18.25 39.36
CA ASP A 720 -4.46 -17.95 40.03
C ASP A 720 -4.85 -18.98 41.11
N VAL A 721 -4.36 -20.22 41.03
CA VAL A 721 -4.51 -21.22 42.11
C VAL A 721 -3.65 -20.87 43.35
N ASN A 722 -2.54 -20.16 43.17
CA ASN A 722 -1.59 -19.80 44.24
C ASN A 722 -1.83 -18.41 44.87
N LYS A 723 -2.87 -17.68 44.50
CA LYS A 723 -3.28 -16.48 45.27
C LYS A 723 -3.92 -16.94 46.58
N PRO A 724 -3.42 -16.51 47.77
CA PRO A 724 -4.08 -16.80 49.02
C PRO A 724 -5.48 -16.19 48.96
N ARG A 725 -6.52 -17.04 49.11
CA ARG A 725 -7.89 -16.57 49.28
C ARG A 725 -7.91 -15.73 50.56
N LEU A 726 -7.92 -14.40 50.41
CA LEU A 726 -8.24 -13.49 51.50
C LEU A 726 -9.68 -13.84 51.92
N ALA A 727 -9.79 -14.40 53.12
CA ALA A 727 -11.03 -14.74 53.79
C ALA A 727 -11.82 -13.48 54.18
#